data_AF-A0A847YS85-F1
#
_entry.id   AF-A0A847YS85-F1
#
_cell.length_a   1.000
_cell.length_b   1.000
_cell.length_c   1.000
_cell.angle_alpha   90.00
_cell.angle_beta   90.00
_cell.angle_gamma   90.00
#
_symmetry.space_group_name_H-M   'P 1'
#
loop_
_entity.id
_entity.type
_entity.pdbx_description
1 polymer ?
#
loop_
_entity_poly.entity_id
_entity_poly.type
_entity_poly.pdbx_seq_one_letter_code
_entity_poly.pdbx_strand_id
1 'polypeptide(L)'
;MTGEPRKFRVVKYARVSTDDQAAEDRFSIDAQISEMNEFIERQGWVSVGEFIDRGISGTKRYRPQLDAMIAMAQRGGFDILVVHELSRLSRSVFDTLDLFQIFGQHGIGFASVKDPDFNFSDPTKRFFLVILSAINEYYINLLKLHTSKAKRQRAKEGLYNASITPYGYISTSNNPRIPPEVEPNESKAVLMAYENYATGRYSHQQIADLLSDAGYKPRTYIKKGEGRVQTATRFSKDSVADMLRNPFYTGKVPYRVKHGKYEELYPGSHDPIVSQELWNACQKILLERKAAARSLQNEYKVYLLANLARCDICGRKLRSQCTHSGVQYYREMSGTRGYTDCPHASNGVRADIVEDQIAAIIKSIRLPEDWKEELLDRLKDVDEINLVDQQRQRLEAEKRRLKEMRLRGDFDDDLEMYQGELARIRRELDNLPTRDQLESLKASADLVTSLGETWDQAERVDQRDLLRLIFREVQIDVISGRVVSVVPQAVMLPIFRQVEFLHEIEFGTFVLNWRPQTDMARIKWPQLPAVTKLPEKPAALPFLITNPDTPKTGIRMAPSVSQALAMYRRTETDPEIVIQIESEKHPELPFDLRKWPIAVGEVMTWLEFSRRPDESVDVLISQFPFWDLSAAHKFKEAETLIEQVSKKLTLGGVWYFIDVLPLDMPSSWIFRYFPSIWQWSISNTYDMHSLFTRLQTYGFEPEGKRKVLYQPVSLGSALEISHCKDGLPAIYPQEKLDEGIQLLKRELAGRNPSYPIGSEIAVTEIWAQRKLIKGVGGNN
;
A
#
# COMPACT_ATOMS: atom_id res chain seq x y z
N MET A 1 -29.76 6.87 -13.35
CA MET A 1 -29.38 8.09 -14.08
C MET A 1 -28.31 7.74 -15.09
N THR A 2 -28.61 7.87 -16.38
CA THR A 2 -27.66 7.69 -17.49
C THR A 2 -26.81 8.96 -17.61
N GLY A 3 -25.62 8.95 -17.03
CA GLY A 3 -24.69 10.07 -17.14
C GLY A 3 -24.02 10.07 -18.50
N GLU A 4 -24.15 11.15 -19.27
CA GLU A 4 -23.33 11.40 -20.45
C GLU A 4 -21.83 11.34 -20.09
N PRO A 5 -20.95 10.84 -20.98
CA PRO A 5 -19.52 10.80 -20.71
C PRO A 5 -18.97 12.20 -20.48
N ARG A 6 -18.31 12.39 -19.34
CA ARG A 6 -17.67 13.66 -18.96
C ARG A 6 -16.59 14.02 -19.99
N LYS A 7 -16.76 15.14 -20.70
CA LYS A 7 -15.75 15.67 -21.62
C LYS A 7 -14.54 16.19 -20.82
N PHE A 8 -13.32 15.84 -21.24
CA PHE A 8 -12.09 16.28 -20.59
C PHE A 8 -11.83 17.78 -20.80
N ARG A 9 -11.45 18.48 -19.74
CA ARG A 9 -11.05 19.90 -19.77
C ARG A 9 -9.57 20.01 -20.09
N VAL A 10 -9.22 20.81 -21.09
CA VAL A 10 -7.87 20.80 -21.67
C VAL A 10 -7.28 22.20 -21.66
N VAL A 11 -6.01 22.29 -21.29
CA VAL A 11 -5.22 23.50 -21.37
C VAL A 11 -4.14 23.33 -22.44
N LYS A 12 -3.89 24.38 -23.24
CA LYS A 12 -2.82 24.42 -24.23
C LYS A 12 -1.61 25.19 -23.70
N TYR A 13 -0.40 24.73 -24.03
CA TYR A 13 0.83 25.47 -23.76
C TYR A 13 1.69 25.62 -25.02
N ALA A 14 2.13 26.85 -25.29
CA ALA A 14 2.94 27.20 -26.46
C ALA A 14 4.12 28.12 -26.07
N ARG A 15 5.23 28.02 -26.82
CA ARG A 15 6.45 28.81 -26.58
C ARG A 15 7.19 29.16 -27.87
N VAL A 16 7.81 30.35 -27.91
CA VAL A 16 8.79 30.76 -28.94
C VAL A 16 10.01 31.42 -28.28
N SER A 17 11.22 31.10 -28.75
CA SER A 17 12.46 31.81 -28.39
C SER A 17 12.66 33.07 -29.25
N THR A 18 13.35 34.07 -28.71
CA THR A 18 13.61 35.38 -29.34
C THR A 18 14.13 35.31 -30.77
N ASP A 19 13.87 36.41 -31.49
CA ASP A 19 13.86 36.67 -32.95
C ASP A 19 14.97 36.09 -33.87
N ASP A 20 16.01 35.44 -33.35
CA ASP A 20 17.09 34.85 -34.17
C ASP A 20 16.82 33.41 -34.63
N GLN A 21 15.81 32.71 -34.06
CA GLN A 21 15.41 31.36 -34.50
C GLN A 21 14.09 31.33 -35.29
N ALA A 22 13.43 32.48 -35.47
CA ALA A 22 12.19 32.58 -36.26
C ALA A 22 12.39 32.26 -37.75
N ALA A 23 13.64 32.22 -38.23
CA ALA A 23 13.98 31.83 -39.60
C ALA A 23 14.05 30.30 -39.81
N GLU A 24 14.28 29.51 -38.76
CA GLU A 24 14.42 28.04 -38.86
C GLU A 24 13.21 27.28 -38.27
N ASP A 25 12.53 27.83 -37.25
CA ASP A 25 11.28 27.29 -36.72
C ASP A 25 10.10 27.69 -37.62
N ARG A 26 9.70 26.77 -38.51
CA ARG A 26 8.68 26.97 -39.57
C ARG A 26 7.24 27.29 -39.10
N PHE A 27 6.97 27.49 -37.80
CA PHE A 27 5.59 27.67 -37.30
C PHE A 27 5.47 28.76 -36.23
N SER A 28 4.65 29.77 -36.51
CA SER A 28 4.24 30.80 -35.55
C SER A 28 3.44 30.20 -34.39
N ILE A 29 3.36 30.91 -33.26
CA ILE A 29 2.50 30.50 -32.12
C ILE A 29 1.06 30.25 -32.60
N ASP A 30 0.56 31.08 -33.51
CA ASP A 30 -0.80 30.96 -34.03
C ASP A 30 -1.00 29.63 -34.79
N ALA A 31 0.01 29.17 -35.53
CA ALA A 31 -0.02 27.86 -36.17
C ALA A 31 0.01 26.72 -35.13
N GLN A 32 0.83 26.83 -34.08
CA GLN A 32 0.85 25.85 -32.98
C GLN A 32 -0.51 25.73 -32.28
N ILE A 33 -1.13 26.87 -31.97
CA ILE A 33 -2.46 26.92 -31.33
C ILE A 33 -3.53 26.35 -32.27
N SER A 34 -3.51 26.68 -33.57
CA SER A 34 -4.47 26.15 -34.55
C SER A 34 -4.43 24.63 -34.63
N GLU A 35 -3.23 24.04 -34.75
CA GLU A 35 -3.08 22.59 -34.81
C GLU A 35 -3.49 21.92 -33.48
N MET A 36 -3.21 22.55 -32.34
CA MET A 36 -3.70 22.07 -31.03
C MET A 36 -5.23 22.11 -30.92
N ASN A 37 -5.89 23.12 -31.49
CA ASN A 37 -7.36 23.18 -31.54
C ASN A 37 -7.95 22.05 -32.36
N GLU A 38 -7.45 21.83 -33.58
CA GLU A 38 -7.87 20.72 -34.44
C GLU A 38 -7.64 19.36 -33.78
N PHE A 39 -6.56 19.21 -33.02
CA PHE A 39 -6.30 18.01 -32.24
C PHE A 39 -7.32 17.83 -31.10
N ILE A 40 -7.58 18.86 -30.31
CA ILE A 40 -8.55 18.83 -29.20
C ILE A 40 -9.97 18.53 -29.70
N GLU A 41 -10.37 19.12 -30.82
CA GLU A 41 -11.68 18.87 -31.46
C GLU A 41 -11.84 17.42 -31.91
N ARG A 42 -10.81 16.85 -32.57
CA ARG A 42 -10.80 15.43 -32.97
C ARG A 42 -10.92 14.47 -31.79
N GLN A 43 -10.40 14.84 -30.62
CA GLN A 43 -10.48 14.02 -29.41
C GLN A 43 -11.79 14.20 -28.62
N GLY A 44 -12.68 15.09 -29.04
CA GLY A 44 -13.94 15.39 -28.34
C GLY A 44 -13.74 16.07 -26.97
N TRP A 45 -12.60 16.74 -26.79
CA TRP A 45 -12.24 17.42 -25.55
C TRP A 45 -12.70 18.89 -25.56
N VAL A 46 -12.65 19.56 -24.39
CA VAL A 46 -13.06 20.96 -24.24
C VAL A 46 -11.87 21.80 -23.78
N SER A 47 -11.47 22.80 -24.57
CA SER A 47 -10.42 23.72 -24.14
C SER A 47 -10.92 24.69 -23.08
N VAL A 48 -10.16 24.85 -21.99
CA VAL A 48 -10.48 25.72 -20.84
C VAL A 48 -9.42 26.78 -20.56
N GLY A 49 -8.32 26.82 -21.34
CA GLY A 49 -7.27 27.82 -21.19
C GLY A 49 -6.08 27.65 -22.14
N GLU A 50 -5.34 28.74 -22.31
CA GLU A 50 -4.12 28.84 -23.12
C GLU A 50 -3.02 29.55 -22.32
N PHE A 51 -1.83 28.97 -22.28
CA PHE A 51 -0.65 29.53 -21.61
C PHE A 51 0.47 29.70 -22.63
N ILE A 52 0.88 30.94 -22.89
CA ILE A 52 1.76 31.28 -24.02
C ILE A 52 2.97 32.07 -23.54
N ASP A 53 4.15 31.44 -23.53
CA ASP A 53 5.41 32.10 -23.19
C ASP A 53 6.11 32.63 -24.46
N ARG A 54 6.06 33.96 -24.68
CA ARG A 54 6.68 34.65 -25.83
C ARG A 54 8.10 35.14 -25.48
N GLY A 55 9.10 34.82 -26.32
CA GLY A 55 10.44 35.40 -26.24
C GLY A 55 11.34 34.84 -25.12
N ILE A 56 11.23 33.55 -24.79
CA ILE A 56 11.93 32.95 -23.63
C ILE A 56 12.92 31.86 -24.08
N SER A 57 14.23 32.08 -23.82
CA SER A 57 15.31 31.14 -24.15
C SER A 57 15.37 29.97 -23.17
N GLY A 58 15.75 28.80 -23.69
CA GLY A 58 15.62 27.49 -23.04
C GLY A 58 16.54 27.18 -21.86
N THR A 59 17.13 28.17 -21.18
CA THR A 59 18.03 27.96 -20.03
C THR A 59 17.57 28.73 -18.80
N LYS A 60 16.76 28.07 -17.96
CA LYS A 60 16.48 28.40 -16.53
C LYS A 60 16.15 29.85 -16.10
N ARG A 61 15.68 30.75 -16.98
CA ARG A 61 15.24 32.10 -16.55
C ARG A 61 13.81 32.42 -17.02
N TYR A 62 12.90 32.39 -16.04
CA TYR A 62 11.54 32.98 -16.01
C TYR A 62 10.54 32.46 -17.05
N ARG A 63 9.61 31.58 -16.63
CA ARG A 63 8.51 31.04 -17.47
C ARG A 63 7.16 31.29 -16.78
N PRO A 64 6.64 32.52 -16.80
CA PRO A 64 5.49 32.91 -15.99
C PRO A 64 4.20 32.18 -16.39
N GLN A 65 4.03 31.84 -17.68
CA GLN A 65 2.83 31.13 -18.12
C GLN A 65 2.91 29.63 -17.78
N LEU A 66 4.09 29.01 -17.87
CA LEU A 66 4.31 27.67 -17.34
C LEU A 66 4.04 27.61 -15.83
N ASP A 67 4.53 28.57 -15.04
CA ASP A 67 4.32 28.63 -13.60
C ASP A 67 2.82 28.83 -13.25
N ALA A 68 2.13 29.70 -13.98
CA ALA A 68 0.70 29.93 -13.81
C ALA A 68 -0.13 28.68 -14.15
N MET A 69 0.25 27.96 -15.22
CA MET A 69 -0.36 26.69 -15.59
C MET A 69 -0.15 25.62 -14.52
N ILE A 70 1.05 25.52 -13.96
CA ILE A 70 1.35 24.59 -12.86
C ILE A 70 0.49 24.92 -11.63
N ALA A 71 0.35 26.20 -11.28
CA ALA A 71 -0.53 26.60 -10.18
C ALA A 71 -2.01 26.26 -10.44
N MET A 72 -2.47 26.35 -11.69
CA MET A 72 -3.81 25.92 -12.09
C MET A 72 -3.98 24.39 -12.01
N ALA A 73 -2.97 23.63 -12.43
CA ALA A 73 -2.92 22.17 -12.30
C ALA A 73 -3.03 21.74 -10.84
N GLN A 74 -2.27 22.38 -9.95
CA GLN A 74 -2.27 22.10 -8.50
C GLN A 74 -3.63 22.29 -7.84
N ARG A 75 -4.49 23.14 -8.42
CA ARG A 75 -5.86 23.42 -7.95
C ARG A 75 -6.92 22.57 -8.66
N GLY A 76 -6.53 21.63 -9.52
CA GLY A 76 -7.46 20.79 -10.30
C GLY A 76 -8.22 21.55 -11.40
N GLY A 77 -7.63 22.64 -11.92
CA GLY A 77 -8.29 23.55 -12.86
C GLY A 77 -8.55 22.96 -14.25
N PHE A 78 -7.84 21.90 -14.64
CA PHE A 78 -8.01 21.20 -15.91
C PHE A 78 -7.67 19.71 -15.77
N ASP A 79 -7.88 18.91 -16.81
CA ASP A 79 -7.71 17.46 -16.79
C ASP A 79 -6.57 17.00 -17.72
N ILE A 80 -6.27 17.72 -18.82
CA ILE A 80 -5.20 17.38 -19.78
C ILE A 80 -4.42 18.64 -20.21
N LEU A 81 -3.08 18.55 -20.25
CA LEU A 81 -2.19 19.53 -20.88
C LEU A 81 -1.90 19.12 -22.34
N VAL A 82 -2.15 20.00 -23.30
CA VAL A 82 -1.78 19.81 -24.71
C VAL A 82 -0.64 20.75 -25.07
N VAL A 83 0.38 20.22 -25.75
CA VAL A 83 1.45 20.99 -26.37
C VAL A 83 1.56 20.66 -27.86
N HIS A 84 2.17 21.54 -28.63
CA HIS A 84 2.42 21.29 -30.05
C HIS A 84 3.46 20.19 -30.26
N GLU A 85 4.61 20.30 -29.58
CA GLU A 85 5.67 19.29 -29.51
C GLU A 85 6.39 19.41 -28.15
N LEU A 86 7.01 18.33 -27.67
CA LEU A 86 7.65 18.28 -26.35
C LEU A 86 8.73 19.34 -26.15
N SER A 87 9.47 19.66 -27.21
CA SER A 87 10.54 20.69 -27.18
C SER A 87 10.00 22.08 -26.79
N ARG A 88 8.69 22.31 -26.95
CA ARG A 88 8.01 23.54 -26.54
C ARG A 88 7.80 23.57 -25.03
N LEU A 89 7.53 22.42 -24.39
CA LEU A 89 7.46 22.25 -22.94
C LEU A 89 8.84 22.38 -22.27
N SER A 90 9.82 21.60 -22.71
CA SER A 90 11.21 21.74 -22.27
C SER A 90 12.20 21.15 -23.27
N ARG A 91 13.42 21.70 -23.31
CA ARG A 91 14.54 21.16 -24.08
C ARG A 91 15.32 20.09 -23.32
N SER A 92 15.10 19.96 -22.01
CA SER A 92 15.74 18.94 -21.18
C SER A 92 14.75 17.84 -20.86
N VAL A 93 15.15 16.59 -21.10
CA VAL A 93 14.37 15.40 -20.71
C VAL A 93 14.11 15.41 -19.21
N PHE A 94 15.12 15.77 -18.39
CA PHE A 94 15.00 15.83 -16.93
C PHE A 94 14.00 16.89 -16.43
N ASP A 95 14.04 18.10 -16.99
CA ASP A 95 13.04 19.14 -16.66
C ASP A 95 11.62 18.70 -17.05
N THR A 96 11.48 17.94 -18.14
CA THR A 96 10.21 17.35 -18.57
C THR A 96 9.70 16.29 -17.59
N LEU A 97 10.58 15.46 -17.02
CA LEU A 97 10.24 14.48 -15.98
C LEU A 97 9.69 15.14 -14.71
N ASP A 98 10.35 16.21 -14.24
CA ASP A 98 9.92 16.95 -13.06
C ASP A 98 8.52 17.56 -13.25
N LEU A 99 8.24 18.12 -14.42
CA LEU A 99 6.93 18.66 -14.77
C LEU A 99 5.86 17.55 -14.78
N PHE A 100 6.17 16.37 -15.33
CA PHE A 100 5.24 15.25 -15.33
C PHE A 100 4.99 14.67 -13.95
N GLN A 101 5.97 14.70 -13.04
CA GLN A 101 5.74 14.32 -11.65
C GLN A 101 4.74 15.26 -10.98
N ILE A 102 4.89 16.57 -11.17
CA ILE A 102 3.95 17.58 -10.66
C ILE A 102 2.55 17.33 -11.22
N PHE A 103 2.41 17.18 -12.54
CA PHE A 103 1.12 16.92 -13.18
C PHE A 103 0.48 15.60 -12.72
N GLY A 104 1.27 14.54 -12.57
CA GLY A 104 0.82 13.24 -12.08
C GLY A 104 0.31 13.27 -10.63
N GLN A 105 0.96 14.01 -9.74
CA GLN A 105 0.50 14.20 -8.35
C GLN A 105 -0.88 14.86 -8.27
N HIS A 106 -1.22 15.67 -9.28
CA HIS A 106 -2.48 16.40 -9.36
C HIS A 106 -3.50 15.79 -10.34
N GLY A 107 -3.23 14.57 -10.84
CA GLY A 107 -4.17 13.84 -11.71
C GLY A 107 -4.32 14.41 -13.12
N ILE A 108 -3.35 15.20 -13.58
CA ILE A 108 -3.35 15.84 -14.90
C ILE A 108 -2.77 14.88 -15.95
N GLY A 109 -3.44 14.75 -17.09
CA GLY A 109 -2.96 14.05 -18.30
C GLY A 109 -2.16 14.96 -19.22
N PHE A 110 -1.51 14.42 -20.24
CA PHE A 110 -0.78 15.20 -21.24
C PHE A 110 -0.90 14.61 -22.65
N ALA A 111 -0.92 15.46 -23.67
CA ALA A 111 -0.80 15.07 -25.07
C ALA A 111 0.08 16.04 -25.88
N SER A 112 0.81 15.50 -26.85
CA SER A 112 1.55 16.27 -27.88
C SER A 112 0.89 16.08 -29.25
N VAL A 113 0.86 17.14 -30.07
CA VAL A 113 0.27 17.12 -31.42
C VAL A 113 1.21 16.48 -32.43
N LYS A 114 2.50 16.85 -32.43
CA LYS A 114 3.51 16.36 -33.37
C LYS A 114 4.29 15.16 -32.85
N ASP A 115 4.27 14.91 -31.54
CA ASP A 115 4.85 13.70 -30.94
C ASP A 115 3.72 12.77 -30.46
N PRO A 116 3.06 12.02 -31.35
CA PRO A 116 2.01 11.07 -30.96
C PRO A 116 2.55 9.96 -30.02
N ASP A 117 3.88 9.77 -29.98
CA ASP A 117 4.56 8.92 -28.99
C ASP A 117 4.64 9.49 -27.58
N PHE A 118 4.24 10.74 -27.39
CA PHE A 118 4.05 11.38 -26.09
C PHE A 118 2.59 11.79 -25.89
N ASN A 119 1.70 10.99 -26.47
CA ASN A 119 0.30 10.94 -26.10
C ASN A 119 0.15 10.12 -24.82
N PHE A 120 0.16 10.77 -23.64
CA PHE A 120 0.03 10.09 -22.35
C PHE A 120 -1.42 9.73 -21.97
N SER A 121 -2.30 9.72 -22.98
CA SER A 121 -3.50 8.90 -22.99
C SER A 121 -3.15 7.40 -23.13
N ASP A 122 -1.96 7.08 -23.66
CA ASP A 122 -1.39 5.73 -23.78
C ASP A 122 -0.73 5.30 -22.44
N PRO A 123 -1.29 4.28 -21.75
CA PRO A 123 -0.83 3.83 -20.43
C PRO A 123 0.61 3.32 -20.39
N THR A 124 1.12 2.74 -21.48
CA THR A 124 2.46 2.14 -21.56
C THR A 124 3.53 3.23 -21.59
N LYS A 125 3.25 4.33 -22.31
CA LYS A 125 4.18 5.46 -22.47
C LYS A 125 4.33 6.29 -21.19
N ARG A 126 3.28 6.33 -20.36
CA ARG A 126 3.31 6.96 -19.02
C ARG A 126 4.16 6.17 -18.01
N PHE A 127 4.17 4.84 -18.12
CA PHE A 127 5.00 3.96 -17.29
C PHE A 127 6.51 4.09 -17.61
N PHE A 128 6.88 4.28 -18.88
CA PHE A 128 8.27 4.50 -19.26
C PHE A 128 8.88 5.74 -18.61
N LEU A 129 8.10 6.82 -18.55
CA LEU A 129 8.54 8.09 -18.00
C LEU A 129 8.77 8.04 -16.48
N VAL A 130 8.03 7.16 -15.82
CA VAL A 130 8.08 6.87 -14.39
C VAL A 130 9.34 6.12 -14.01
N ILE A 131 9.72 5.10 -14.78
CA ILE A 131 10.98 4.37 -14.58
C ILE A 131 12.15 5.32 -14.75
N LEU A 132 12.15 6.14 -15.81
CA LEU A 132 13.17 7.16 -16.04
C LEU A 132 13.24 8.18 -14.89
N SER A 133 12.10 8.58 -14.33
CA SER A 133 12.03 9.48 -13.16
C SER A 133 12.54 8.83 -11.88
N ALA A 134 12.25 7.55 -11.64
CA ALA A 134 12.73 6.80 -10.47
C ALA A 134 14.25 6.55 -10.55
N ILE A 135 14.77 6.28 -11.76
CA ILE A 135 16.21 6.20 -12.03
C ILE A 135 16.86 7.57 -11.83
N ASN A 136 16.21 8.67 -12.24
CA ASN A 136 16.67 10.04 -11.98
C ASN A 136 16.65 10.38 -10.48
N GLU A 137 15.63 9.98 -9.71
CA GLU A 137 15.59 10.22 -8.27
C GLU A 137 16.70 9.45 -7.53
N TYR A 138 16.96 8.20 -7.94
CA TYR A 138 18.13 7.43 -7.48
C TYR A 138 19.44 8.15 -7.82
N TYR A 139 19.57 8.68 -9.04
CA TYR A 139 20.73 9.42 -9.51
C TYR A 139 20.92 10.78 -8.80
N ILE A 140 19.85 11.53 -8.55
CA ILE A 140 19.84 12.78 -7.76
C ILE A 140 20.20 12.48 -6.30
N ASN A 141 19.76 11.36 -5.75
CA ASN A 141 20.16 10.92 -4.40
C ASN A 141 21.64 10.48 -4.37
N LEU A 142 22.18 9.95 -5.47
CA LEU A 142 23.62 9.75 -5.70
C LEU A 142 24.39 11.08 -5.87
N LEU A 143 23.80 12.12 -6.46
CA LEU A 143 24.39 13.47 -6.47
C LEU A 143 24.36 14.13 -5.07
N LYS A 144 23.34 13.85 -4.24
CA LYS A 144 23.32 14.27 -2.83
C LYS A 144 24.44 13.61 -2.00
N LEU A 145 24.93 12.44 -2.42
CA LEU A 145 26.14 11.83 -1.86
C LEU A 145 27.41 12.63 -2.18
N HIS A 146 27.43 13.53 -3.17
CA HIS A 146 28.59 14.40 -3.46
C HIS A 146 28.58 15.73 -2.69
N THR A 147 27.43 16.22 -2.22
CA THR A 147 27.38 17.31 -1.22
C THR A 147 28.00 16.89 0.12
N SER A 148 28.06 15.58 0.38
CA SER A 148 28.81 14.93 1.47
C SER A 148 30.30 15.30 1.40
N LYS A 149 30.94 15.25 0.22
CA LYS A 149 32.39 15.52 0.11
C LYS A 149 32.74 16.96 0.52
N ALA A 150 31.93 17.95 0.10
CA ALA A 150 32.12 19.35 0.46
C ALA A 150 31.87 19.60 1.96
N LYS A 151 30.82 19.01 2.55
CA LYS A 151 30.55 19.12 3.99
C LYS A 151 31.60 18.39 4.83
N ARG A 152 32.10 17.24 4.35
CA ARG A 152 33.19 16.47 4.97
C ARG A 152 34.48 17.27 4.97
N GLN A 153 34.80 17.90 3.84
CA GLN A 153 35.99 18.74 3.71
C GLN A 153 35.90 19.97 4.61
N ARG A 154 34.75 20.64 4.68
CA ARG A 154 34.51 21.74 5.63
C ARG A 154 34.68 21.30 7.09
N ALA A 155 34.17 20.11 7.45
CA ALA A 155 34.38 19.57 8.79
C ALA A 155 35.86 19.27 9.08
N LYS A 156 36.62 18.76 8.10
CA LYS A 156 38.07 18.56 8.19
C LYS A 156 38.84 19.86 8.38
N GLU A 157 38.35 20.94 7.78
CA GLU A 157 38.87 22.31 7.92
C GLU A 157 38.45 22.97 9.25
N GLY A 158 37.77 22.24 10.13
CA GLY A 158 37.31 22.73 11.44
C GLY A 158 36.08 23.63 11.39
N LEU A 159 35.43 23.74 10.22
CA LEU A 159 34.26 24.60 10.01
C LEU A 159 32.95 23.89 10.35
N TYR A 160 32.06 24.64 10.99
CA TYR A 160 30.75 24.14 11.38
C TYR A 160 29.80 24.03 10.17
N ASN A 161 29.04 22.93 10.11
CA ASN A 161 28.22 22.57 8.95
C ASN A 161 26.71 22.80 9.11
N ALA A 162 26.23 23.13 10.32
CA ALA A 162 24.81 23.38 10.54
C ALA A 162 24.47 24.86 10.41
N SER A 163 23.25 25.15 9.94
CA SER A 163 22.73 26.51 9.83
C SER A 163 22.31 27.12 11.17
N ILE A 164 22.31 26.32 12.24
CA ILE A 164 21.93 26.71 13.59
C ILE A 164 23.06 26.32 14.52
N THR A 165 23.62 27.28 15.26
CA THR A 165 24.68 27.02 16.23
C THR A 165 24.13 26.32 17.47
N PRO A 166 24.92 25.44 18.12
CA PRO A 166 24.53 24.83 19.39
C PRO A 166 24.31 25.90 20.47
N TYR A 167 23.46 25.59 21.45
CA TYR A 167 23.21 26.46 22.60
C TYR A 167 24.52 26.76 23.34
N GLY A 168 24.78 28.00 23.76
CA GLY A 168 26.10 28.41 24.27
C GLY A 168 27.02 29.04 23.23
N TYR A 169 26.65 29.01 21.94
CA TYR A 169 27.42 29.63 20.85
C TYR A 169 26.57 30.57 19.99
N ILE A 170 27.12 31.70 19.57
CA ILE A 170 26.47 32.67 18.68
C ILE A 170 27.23 32.80 17.36
N SER A 171 26.50 33.01 16.27
CA SER A 171 27.11 33.30 14.97
C SER A 171 27.29 34.81 14.84
N THR A 172 28.52 35.26 14.70
CA THR A 172 28.87 36.69 14.57
C THR A 172 28.89 37.18 13.11
N SER A 173 28.64 36.27 12.14
CA SER A 173 28.64 36.61 10.71
C SER A 173 27.71 35.70 9.89
N ASN A 174 27.11 36.26 8.84
CA ASN A 174 26.42 35.48 7.81
C ASN A 174 27.39 34.66 6.93
N ASN A 175 28.70 34.82 7.11
CA ASN A 175 29.71 34.04 6.42
C ASN A 175 29.91 32.67 7.14
N PRO A 176 29.54 31.55 6.50
CA PRO A 176 29.63 30.22 7.11
C PRO A 176 31.07 29.70 7.26
N ARG A 177 32.10 30.50 6.90
CA ARG A 177 33.51 30.18 7.15
C ARG A 177 34.05 30.77 8.46
N ILE A 178 33.28 31.62 9.13
CA ILE A 178 33.65 32.18 10.43
C ILE A 178 33.11 31.24 11.52
N PRO A 179 33.97 30.71 12.42
CA PRO A 179 33.52 29.84 13.50
C PRO A 179 32.55 30.57 14.44
N PRO A 180 31.57 29.86 15.04
CA PRO A 180 30.73 30.43 16.09
C PRO A 180 31.57 30.82 17.33
N GLU A 181 31.21 31.95 17.94
CA GLU A 181 31.83 32.43 19.18
C GLU A 181 31.02 31.99 20.40
N VAL A 182 31.68 31.90 21.56
CA VAL A 182 31.02 31.51 22.81
C VAL A 182 30.10 32.64 23.29
N GLU A 183 28.84 32.31 23.55
CA GLU A 183 27.88 33.24 24.15
C GLU A 183 28.05 33.22 25.68
N PRO A 184 28.47 34.34 26.31
CA PRO A 184 28.86 34.34 27.73
C PRO A 184 27.76 33.93 28.71
N ASN A 185 26.49 34.20 28.40
CA ASN A 185 25.39 33.82 29.29
C ASN A 185 24.98 32.35 29.12
N GLU A 186 24.80 31.91 27.88
CA GLU A 186 24.35 30.54 27.60
C GLU A 186 25.42 29.49 27.89
N SER A 187 26.71 29.83 27.72
CA SER A 187 27.83 28.93 28.02
C SER A 187 27.91 28.54 29.51
N LYS A 188 27.50 29.42 30.43
CA LYS A 188 27.36 29.09 31.86
C LYS A 188 26.30 28.03 32.10
N ALA A 189 25.20 28.06 31.34
CA ALA A 189 24.15 27.04 31.42
C ALA A 189 24.68 25.68 30.92
N VAL A 190 25.45 25.68 29.83
CA VAL A 190 26.11 24.48 29.31
C VAL A 190 27.06 23.90 30.37
N LEU A 191 27.95 24.71 30.93
CA LEU A 191 28.87 24.27 32.00
C LEU A 191 28.11 23.70 33.20
N MET A 192 27.09 24.41 33.68
CA MET A 192 26.24 23.95 34.79
C MET A 192 25.60 22.59 34.49
N ALA A 193 25.13 22.36 33.26
CA ALA A 193 24.55 21.08 32.87
C ALA A 193 25.59 19.94 32.93
N TYR A 194 26.79 20.17 32.40
CA TYR A 194 27.87 19.19 32.40
C TYR A 194 28.41 18.90 33.80
N GLU A 195 28.67 19.92 34.62
CA GLU A 195 29.15 19.76 35.99
C GLU A 195 28.16 18.99 36.86
N ASN A 196 26.87 19.33 36.79
CA ASN A 196 25.84 18.62 37.55
C ASN A 196 25.67 17.19 37.05
N TYR A 197 25.69 16.96 35.73
CA TYR A 197 25.57 15.61 35.20
C TYR A 197 26.78 14.74 35.56
N ALA A 198 27.99 15.29 35.56
CA ALA A 198 29.24 14.60 35.89
C ALA A 198 29.28 14.07 37.34
N THR A 199 28.42 14.57 38.24
CA THR A 199 28.27 14.03 39.59
C THR A 199 27.60 12.64 39.63
N GLY A 200 26.89 12.25 38.56
CA GLY A 200 26.10 11.02 38.50
C GLY A 200 24.78 11.07 39.29
N ARG A 201 24.48 12.16 40.00
CA ARG A 201 23.33 12.29 40.90
C ARG A 201 22.05 12.78 40.23
N TYR A 202 22.18 13.49 39.10
CA TYR A 202 21.04 14.12 38.43
C TYR A 202 20.63 13.35 37.18
N SER A 203 19.31 13.32 36.93
CA SER A 203 18.71 12.88 35.67
C SER A 203 18.66 14.04 34.67
N HIS A 204 18.44 13.74 33.38
CA HIS A 204 18.31 14.79 32.36
C HIS A 204 17.14 15.74 32.64
N GLN A 205 16.04 15.25 33.24
CA GLN A 205 14.90 16.09 33.61
C GLN A 205 15.25 17.03 34.77
N GLN A 206 15.90 16.54 35.82
CA GLN A 206 16.32 17.38 36.94
C GLN A 206 17.30 18.47 36.52
N ILE A 207 18.19 18.19 35.56
CA ILE A 207 19.07 19.21 34.99
C ILE A 207 18.27 20.23 34.17
N ALA A 208 17.28 19.79 33.39
CA ALA A 208 16.42 20.70 32.64
C ALA A 208 15.64 21.65 33.57
N ASP A 209 15.16 21.14 34.70
CA ASP A 209 14.49 21.93 35.73
C ASP A 209 15.48 22.92 36.37
N LEU A 210 16.68 22.47 36.79
CA LEU A 210 17.74 23.32 37.34
C LEU A 210 18.14 24.48 36.42
N LEU A 211 18.34 24.21 35.12
CA LEU A 211 18.68 25.25 34.14
C LEU A 211 17.54 26.27 34.00
N SER A 212 16.29 25.79 33.97
CA SER A 212 15.12 26.64 33.84
C SER A 212 14.90 27.51 35.09
N ASP A 213 15.12 26.94 36.28
CA ASP A 213 14.95 27.60 37.58
C ASP A 213 16.08 28.61 37.85
N ALA A 214 17.28 28.36 37.31
CA ALA A 214 18.38 29.32 37.26
C ALA A 214 18.16 30.48 36.26
N GLY A 215 17.01 30.52 35.57
CA GLY A 215 16.60 31.60 34.68
C GLY A 215 17.09 31.46 33.23
N TYR A 216 17.74 30.35 32.87
CA TYR A 216 18.12 30.09 31.48
C TYR A 216 16.91 29.68 30.65
N LYS A 217 16.85 30.16 29.41
CA LYS A 217 15.74 29.86 28.48
C LYS A 217 16.26 29.18 27.22
N PRO A 218 15.54 28.19 26.67
CA PRO A 218 15.89 27.62 25.37
C PRO A 218 15.66 28.64 24.25
N ARG A 219 16.46 28.54 23.18
CA ARG A 219 16.32 29.42 22.00
C ARG A 219 15.02 29.12 21.26
N THR A 220 14.33 30.17 20.82
CA THR A 220 13.12 30.08 20.00
C THR A 220 13.53 30.06 18.52
N TYR A 221 13.14 29.02 17.78
CA TYR A 221 13.38 28.93 16.35
C TYR A 221 12.07 29.00 15.58
N ILE A 222 12.03 29.84 14.54
CA ILE A 222 10.94 29.86 13.57
C ILE A 222 11.24 28.82 12.51
N LYS A 223 10.41 27.78 12.40
CA LYS A 223 10.45 26.87 11.24
C LYS A 223 10.07 27.68 9.99
N LYS A 224 10.97 27.79 9.01
CA LYS A 224 10.63 28.35 7.68
C LYS A 224 9.46 27.55 7.10
N GLY A 225 8.31 28.21 6.89
CA GLY A 225 7.13 27.64 6.23
C GLY A 225 5.91 27.43 7.12
N GLU A 226 6.03 27.48 8.46
CA GLU A 226 4.89 27.39 9.37
C GLU A 226 4.89 28.60 10.29
N GLY A 227 3.90 29.50 10.14
CA GLY A 227 3.78 30.76 10.89
C GLY A 227 3.47 30.62 12.40
N ARG A 228 3.80 29.50 13.03
CA ARG A 228 3.62 29.29 14.47
C ARG A 228 4.97 29.31 15.20
N VAL A 229 5.20 30.38 15.94
CA VAL A 229 6.29 30.50 16.91
C VAL A 229 5.90 29.69 18.14
N GLN A 230 6.51 28.52 18.34
CA GLN A 230 6.40 27.81 19.61
C GLN A 230 7.55 28.27 20.52
N THR A 231 7.31 29.29 21.33
CA THR A 231 8.27 29.79 22.31
C THR A 231 8.33 28.81 23.49
N ALA A 232 9.34 27.95 23.53
CA ALA A 232 9.57 27.11 24.71
C ALA A 232 10.05 27.98 25.87
N THR A 233 9.35 27.92 27.01
CA THR A 233 9.68 28.72 28.20
C THR A 233 10.63 28.01 29.18
N ARG A 234 10.83 26.69 29.03
CA ARG A 234 11.67 25.85 29.90
C ARG A 234 12.45 24.81 29.08
N PHE A 235 13.58 24.35 29.60
CA PHE A 235 14.34 23.26 29.00
C PHE A 235 13.58 21.93 29.12
N SER A 236 13.76 21.05 28.13
CA SER A 236 13.26 19.67 28.18
C SER A 236 14.39 18.70 28.51
N LYS A 237 14.04 17.51 29.05
CA LYS A 237 15.01 16.42 29.22
C LYS A 237 15.73 16.04 27.93
N ASP A 238 15.06 16.15 26.78
CA ASP A 238 15.63 15.74 25.49
C ASP A 238 16.65 16.78 25.00
N SER A 239 16.36 18.08 25.21
CA SER A 239 17.30 19.17 24.94
C SER A 239 18.59 19.03 25.77
N VAL A 240 18.47 18.66 27.05
CA VAL A 240 19.63 18.39 27.91
C VAL A 240 20.36 17.13 27.48
N ALA A 241 19.63 16.06 27.12
CA ALA A 241 20.23 14.82 26.65
C ALA A 241 21.01 14.99 25.34
N ASP A 242 20.53 15.84 24.43
CA ASP A 242 21.23 16.19 23.20
C ASP A 242 22.44 17.08 23.48
N MET A 243 22.32 18.03 24.40
CA MET A 243 23.43 18.89 24.85
C MET A 243 24.59 18.05 25.39
N LEU A 244 24.33 17.09 26.29
CA LEU A 244 25.33 16.24 26.95
C LEU A 244 25.98 15.20 26.00
N ARG A 245 25.40 14.98 24.81
CA ARG A 245 25.92 14.06 23.79
C ARG A 245 26.64 14.76 22.65
N ASN A 246 26.64 16.09 22.60
CA ASN A 246 27.19 16.82 21.47
C ASN A 246 28.69 17.14 21.64
N PRO A 247 29.61 16.49 20.89
CA PRO A 247 31.06 16.70 21.02
C PRO A 247 31.51 18.08 20.53
N PHE A 248 30.59 18.88 19.98
CA PHE A 248 30.87 20.28 19.66
C PHE A 248 31.35 21.08 20.86
N TYR A 249 30.82 20.80 22.06
CA TYR A 249 31.24 21.52 23.28
C TYR A 249 32.70 21.29 23.67
N THR A 250 33.36 20.26 23.14
CA THR A 250 34.77 19.96 23.39
C THR A 250 35.70 20.43 22.27
N GLY A 251 35.25 21.36 21.42
CA GLY A 251 36.08 21.88 20.30
C GLY A 251 36.20 20.90 19.12
N LYS A 252 35.23 19.99 18.92
CA LYS A 252 35.24 19.02 17.81
C LYS A 252 34.05 19.23 16.89
N VAL A 253 34.22 19.02 15.59
CA VAL A 253 33.13 19.11 14.61
C VAL A 253 32.72 17.68 14.18
N PRO A 254 31.49 17.24 14.51
CA PRO A 254 30.99 15.96 14.06
C PRO A 254 30.55 16.03 12.58
N TYR A 255 30.99 15.05 11.78
CA TYR A 255 30.60 14.93 10.37
C TYR A 255 29.62 13.78 10.11
N ARG A 256 29.94 12.56 10.60
CA ARG A 256 29.14 11.36 10.35
C ARG A 256 28.73 10.69 11.66
N VAL A 257 27.42 10.44 11.81
CA VAL A 257 26.82 9.73 12.95
C VAL A 257 26.13 8.47 12.44
N LYS A 258 26.53 7.31 12.93
CA LYS A 258 25.92 6.01 12.58
C LYS A 258 25.51 5.29 13.86
N HIS A 259 24.25 4.83 13.93
CA HIS A 259 23.68 4.17 15.11
C HIS A 259 23.90 4.95 16.44
N GLY A 260 23.83 6.28 16.37
CA GLY A 260 24.04 7.16 17.54
C GLY A 260 25.49 7.27 18.02
N LYS A 261 26.47 6.82 17.23
CA LYS A 261 27.91 7.01 17.48
C LYS A 261 28.52 7.92 16.41
N TYR A 262 29.38 8.82 16.84
CA TYR A 262 30.16 9.68 15.96
C TYR A 262 31.30 8.85 15.34
N GLU A 263 31.26 8.61 14.02
CA GLU A 263 32.28 7.87 13.29
C GLU A 263 33.37 8.80 12.74
N GLU A 264 33.02 10.04 12.39
CA GLU A 264 33.95 11.03 11.85
C GLU A 264 33.85 12.31 12.68
N LEU A 265 34.92 12.59 13.44
CA LEU A 265 35.10 13.74 14.31
C LEU A 265 36.40 14.43 13.92
N TYR A 266 36.34 15.75 13.72
CA TYR A 266 37.49 16.56 13.35
C TYR A 266 37.73 17.66 14.40
N PRO A 267 38.97 18.15 14.56
CA PRO A 267 39.24 19.34 15.35
C PRO A 267 38.44 20.52 14.80
N GLY A 268 37.68 21.22 15.66
CA GLY A 268 36.95 22.42 15.30
C GLY A 268 37.80 23.68 15.45
N SER A 269 37.47 24.72 14.69
CA SER A 269 38.10 26.03 14.78
C SER A 269 37.44 26.95 15.83
N HIS A 270 36.43 26.46 16.55
CA HIS A 270 35.71 27.20 17.59
C HIS A 270 36.25 26.88 18.99
N ASP A 271 36.06 27.79 19.92
CA ASP A 271 36.52 27.61 21.30
C ASP A 271 35.67 26.56 22.05
N PRO A 272 36.29 25.63 22.80
CA PRO A 272 35.56 24.67 23.61
C PRO A 272 34.93 25.35 24.85
N ILE A 273 33.68 25.00 25.16
CA ILE A 273 33.02 25.39 26.42
C ILE A 273 33.31 24.37 27.52
N VAL A 274 33.46 23.08 27.16
CA VAL A 274 33.59 21.96 28.09
C VAL A 274 34.95 21.29 27.91
N SER A 275 35.66 21.07 29.02
CA SER A 275 36.95 20.37 29.00
C SER A 275 36.80 18.89 28.62
N GLN A 276 37.87 18.30 28.09
CA GLN A 276 37.84 16.89 27.68
C GLN A 276 37.63 15.95 28.88
N GLU A 277 38.13 16.32 30.06
CA GLU A 277 37.97 15.59 31.32
C GLU A 277 36.50 15.59 31.79
N LEU A 278 35.86 16.77 31.79
CA LEU A 278 34.46 16.93 32.21
C LEU A 278 33.51 16.21 31.25
N TRP A 279 33.80 16.27 29.95
CA TRP A 279 33.11 15.49 28.93
C TRP A 279 33.23 13.98 29.17
N ASN A 280 34.44 13.49 29.40
CA ASN A 280 34.69 12.06 29.63
C ASN A 280 33.95 11.55 30.88
N ALA A 281 33.89 12.35 31.95
CA ALA A 281 33.12 12.03 33.15
C ALA A 281 31.61 11.86 32.84
N CYS A 282 31.04 12.75 32.02
CA CYS A 282 29.65 12.64 31.58
C CYS A 282 29.41 11.41 30.70
N GLN A 283 30.31 11.12 29.74
CA GLN A 283 30.18 9.96 28.86
C GLN A 283 30.28 8.65 29.63
N LYS A 284 31.12 8.57 30.66
CA LYS A 284 31.22 7.40 31.55
C LYS A 284 29.87 7.11 32.22
N ILE A 285 29.22 8.13 32.79
CA ILE A 285 27.90 7.99 33.42
C ILE A 285 26.82 7.57 32.41
N LEU A 286 26.86 8.13 31.19
CA LEU A 286 25.96 7.72 30.10
C LEU A 286 26.14 6.23 29.74
N LEU A 287 27.38 5.75 29.70
CA LEU A 287 27.69 4.35 29.40
C LEU A 287 27.27 3.41 30.54
N GLU A 288 27.52 3.77 31.80
CA GLU A 288 27.13 3.00 32.98
C GLU A 288 25.61 2.85 33.08
N ARG A 289 24.87 3.96 32.90
CA ARG A 289 23.39 3.94 32.87
C ARG A 289 22.83 3.16 31.67
N LYS A 290 23.55 3.13 30.53
CA LYS A 290 23.20 2.32 29.35
C LYS A 290 23.52 0.84 29.54
N ALA A 291 24.58 0.49 30.25
CA ALA A 291 24.95 -0.89 30.57
C ALA A 291 23.96 -1.53 31.55
N ALA A 292 23.43 -0.77 32.51
CA ALA A 292 22.34 -1.21 33.39
C ALA A 292 21.03 -1.53 32.64
N ALA A 293 20.84 -0.97 31.43
CA ALA A 293 19.69 -1.23 30.56
C ALA A 293 19.90 -2.41 29.56
N ARG A 294 21.06 -3.09 29.58
CA ARG A 294 21.42 -4.16 28.60
C ARG A 294 20.60 -5.44 28.70
N SER A 295 19.71 -5.60 29.67
CA SER A 295 18.73 -6.69 29.70
C SER A 295 17.70 -6.62 28.55
N LEU A 296 17.72 -5.57 27.70
CA LEU A 296 16.78 -5.35 26.59
C LEU A 296 17.46 -4.77 25.33
N GLN A 297 18.31 -5.51 24.62
CA GLN A 297 18.69 -5.15 23.25
C GLN A 297 17.94 -6.03 22.23
N ASN A 298 16.95 -5.44 21.55
CA ASN A 298 16.22 -6.06 20.45
C ASN A 298 17.09 -6.12 19.18
N GLU A 299 17.20 -7.29 18.55
CA GLU A 299 17.59 -7.41 17.14
C GLU A 299 16.68 -6.54 16.26
N TYR A 300 17.26 -5.78 15.35
CA TYR A 300 16.51 -4.91 14.44
C TYR A 300 15.81 -5.78 13.38
N LYS A 301 14.56 -6.16 13.62
CA LYS A 301 13.77 -6.95 12.68
C LYS A 301 13.23 -6.09 11.53
N VAL A 302 13.36 -6.59 10.31
CA VAL A 302 12.87 -5.92 9.08
C VAL A 302 11.42 -6.29 8.83
N TYR A 303 10.56 -5.27 8.74
CA TYR A 303 9.15 -5.36 8.36
C TYR A 303 8.98 -4.72 6.98
N LEU A 304 8.38 -5.44 6.03
CA LEU A 304 8.28 -5.00 4.64
C LEU A 304 7.34 -3.80 4.48
N LEU A 305 6.22 -3.80 5.22
CA LEU A 305 5.18 -2.77 5.15
C LEU A 305 5.33 -1.70 6.24
N ALA A 306 6.51 -1.60 6.87
CA ALA A 306 6.79 -0.56 7.84
C ALA A 306 6.62 0.84 7.22
N ASN A 307 5.71 1.62 7.81
CA ASN A 307 5.24 2.94 7.37
C ASN A 307 4.29 2.96 6.16
N LEU A 308 3.99 1.81 5.57
CA LEU A 308 3.03 1.66 4.47
C LEU A 308 1.68 1.10 4.96
N ALA A 309 1.73 0.15 5.91
CA ALA A 309 0.55 -0.52 6.46
C ALA A 309 -0.38 0.42 7.24
N ARG A 310 -1.67 0.39 6.91
CA ARG A 310 -2.74 1.19 7.53
C ARG A 310 -3.92 0.30 7.87
N CYS A 311 -4.66 0.65 8.91
CA CYS A 311 -5.92 0.00 9.23
C CYS A 311 -6.96 0.36 8.17
N ASP A 312 -7.66 -0.64 7.63
CA ASP A 312 -8.72 -0.42 6.65
C ASP A 312 -9.94 0.32 7.24
N ILE A 313 -10.20 0.19 8.55
CA ILE A 313 -11.33 0.89 9.20
C ILE A 313 -11.02 2.36 9.43
N CYS A 314 -9.99 2.66 10.23
CA CYS A 314 -9.72 4.02 10.68
C CYS A 314 -8.69 4.78 9.83
N GLY A 315 -8.05 4.11 8.85
CA GLY A 315 -7.01 4.69 7.99
C GLY A 315 -5.67 4.99 8.67
N ARG A 316 -5.55 4.79 9.98
CA ARG A 316 -4.33 5.08 10.75
C ARG A 316 -3.26 4.04 10.51
N LYS A 317 -1.99 4.45 10.63
CA LYS A 317 -0.83 3.57 10.44
C LYS A 317 -0.80 2.45 11.49
N LEU A 318 -0.58 1.22 11.02
CA LEU A 318 -0.37 0.06 11.88
C LEU A 318 1.04 0.05 12.44
N ARG A 319 1.19 -0.46 13.66
CA ARG A 319 2.47 -0.58 14.35
C ARG A 319 3.11 -1.94 14.10
N SER A 320 4.34 -1.95 13.62
CA SER A 320 5.17 -3.15 13.57
C SER A 320 5.58 -3.57 14.99
N GLN A 321 5.26 -4.80 15.38
CA GLN A 321 5.64 -5.37 16.67
C GLN A 321 6.12 -6.81 16.52
N CYS A 322 7.03 -7.23 17.40
CA CYS A 322 7.52 -8.59 17.47
C CYS A 322 7.18 -9.16 18.85
N THR A 323 6.70 -10.40 18.91
CA THR A 323 6.54 -11.13 20.17
C THR A 323 7.91 -11.56 20.70
N HIS A 324 7.97 -11.95 21.98
CA HIS A 324 9.15 -12.57 22.57
C HIS A 324 9.56 -13.88 21.85
N SER A 325 8.59 -14.61 21.30
CA SER A 325 8.83 -15.81 20.47
C SER A 325 9.35 -15.49 19.07
N GLY A 326 9.52 -14.22 18.72
CA GLY A 326 10.09 -13.79 17.46
C GLY A 326 9.08 -13.58 16.32
N VAL A 327 7.80 -13.80 16.55
CA VAL A 327 6.72 -13.66 15.56
C VAL A 327 6.39 -12.19 15.33
N GLN A 328 6.33 -11.78 14.07
CA GLN A 328 6.11 -10.39 13.66
C GLN A 328 4.63 -10.10 13.38
N TYR A 329 4.16 -8.91 13.77
CA TYR A 329 2.78 -8.45 13.62
C TYR A 329 2.70 -7.00 13.15
N TYR A 330 1.61 -6.67 12.44
CA TYR A 330 1.09 -5.32 12.26
C TYR A 330 -0.12 -5.13 13.17
N ARG A 331 -0.05 -4.21 14.13
CA ARG A 331 -1.09 -3.98 15.14
C ARG A 331 -1.77 -2.62 15.01
N GLU A 332 -3.08 -2.62 15.16
CA GLU A 332 -3.86 -1.41 15.39
C GLU A 332 -3.71 -1.06 16.88
N MET A 333 -3.15 0.11 17.17
CA MET A 333 -2.82 0.56 18.53
C MET A 333 -3.44 1.93 18.83
N SER A 334 -4.45 2.35 18.08
CA SER A 334 -5.09 3.67 18.22
C SER A 334 -5.73 3.83 19.60
N GLY A 335 -6.30 2.77 20.18
CA GLY A 335 -6.81 2.74 21.55
C GLY A 335 -5.75 3.14 22.58
N THR A 336 -4.56 2.54 22.49
CA THR A 336 -3.43 2.89 23.38
C THR A 336 -2.86 4.29 23.15
N ARG A 337 -3.27 4.96 22.06
CA ARG A 337 -2.90 6.33 21.73
C ARG A 337 -4.02 7.33 22.07
N GLY A 338 -5.09 6.89 22.72
CA GLY A 338 -6.20 7.73 23.16
C GLY A 338 -7.33 7.91 22.14
N TYR A 339 -7.34 7.15 21.05
CA TYR A 339 -8.45 7.16 20.08
C TYR A 339 -9.47 6.07 20.42
N THR A 340 -10.77 6.39 20.36
CA THR A 340 -11.87 5.48 20.74
C THR A 340 -12.80 5.14 19.57
N ASP A 341 -12.49 5.61 18.37
CA ASP A 341 -13.34 5.52 17.18
C ASP A 341 -13.07 4.28 16.31
N CYS A 342 -12.00 3.52 16.59
CA CYS A 342 -11.67 2.32 15.83
C CYS A 342 -12.10 1.05 16.59
N PRO A 343 -13.04 0.23 16.07
CA PRO A 343 -13.43 -1.02 16.71
C PRO A 343 -12.29 -2.05 16.76
N HIS A 344 -11.23 -1.86 15.95
CA HIS A 344 -10.09 -2.78 15.86
C HIS A 344 -8.91 -2.37 16.74
N ALA A 345 -9.09 -1.40 17.65
CA ALA A 345 -8.05 -0.67 18.38
C ALA A 345 -7.04 -1.48 19.24
N SER A 346 -7.17 -2.80 19.28
CA SER A 346 -6.29 -3.73 20.03
C SER A 346 -5.95 -5.00 19.26
N ASN A 347 -6.36 -5.09 18.00
CA ASN A 347 -6.17 -6.27 17.15
C ASN A 347 -4.91 -6.13 16.28
N GLY A 348 -4.47 -7.25 15.73
CA GLY A 348 -3.31 -7.28 14.85
C GLY A 348 -3.23 -8.55 14.04
N VAL A 349 -2.57 -8.44 12.89
CA VAL A 349 -2.32 -9.54 11.97
C VAL A 349 -0.84 -9.89 11.97
N ARG A 350 -0.52 -11.18 11.78
CA ARG A 350 0.87 -11.59 11.54
C ARG A 350 1.41 -10.96 10.26
N ALA A 351 2.68 -10.55 10.30
CA ALA A 351 3.29 -9.82 9.18
C ALA A 351 3.39 -10.68 7.92
N ASP A 352 3.75 -11.96 8.04
CA ASP A 352 3.90 -12.88 6.91
C ASP A 352 2.61 -13.02 6.08
N ILE A 353 1.45 -13.11 6.73
CA ILE A 353 0.15 -13.28 6.06
C ILE A 353 -0.14 -12.15 5.06
N VAL A 354 0.13 -10.90 5.44
CA VAL A 354 -0.13 -9.72 4.59
C VAL A 354 1.03 -9.39 3.66
N GLU A 355 2.25 -9.75 4.05
CA GLU A 355 3.44 -9.60 3.21
C GLU A 355 3.43 -10.57 2.02
N ASP A 356 2.93 -11.79 2.20
CA ASP A 356 2.74 -12.77 1.13
C ASP A 356 1.71 -12.28 0.10
N GLN A 357 0.63 -11.64 0.56
CA GLN A 357 -0.36 -11.00 -0.32
C GLN A 357 0.27 -9.87 -1.14
N ILE A 358 1.12 -9.04 -0.55
CA ILE A 358 1.84 -7.99 -1.28
C ILE A 358 2.84 -8.58 -2.27
N ALA A 359 3.55 -9.64 -1.89
CA ALA A 359 4.45 -10.36 -2.78
C ALA A 359 3.72 -10.87 -4.03
N ALA A 360 2.51 -11.41 -3.88
CA ALA A 360 1.71 -11.87 -5.02
C ALA A 360 1.29 -10.71 -5.96
N ILE A 361 1.00 -9.51 -5.43
CA ILE A 361 0.81 -8.31 -6.28
C ILE A 361 2.08 -8.04 -7.08
N ILE A 362 3.25 -7.99 -6.43
CA ILE A 362 4.52 -7.71 -7.10
C ILE A 362 4.83 -8.73 -8.19
N LYS A 363 4.61 -10.02 -7.93
CA LYS A 363 4.84 -11.11 -8.90
C LYS A 363 3.89 -11.09 -10.09
N SER A 364 2.73 -10.45 -9.95
CA SER A 364 1.73 -10.34 -11.03
C SER A 364 2.02 -9.21 -12.02
N ILE A 365 2.91 -8.28 -11.66
CA ILE A 365 3.33 -7.21 -12.54
C ILE A 365 4.10 -7.81 -13.73
N ARG A 366 3.65 -7.50 -14.95
CA ARG A 366 4.28 -7.91 -16.22
C ARG A 366 4.58 -6.67 -17.04
N LEU A 367 5.69 -6.68 -17.74
CA LEU A 367 6.05 -5.65 -18.72
C LEU A 367 5.83 -6.18 -20.14
N PRO A 368 5.45 -5.34 -21.12
CA PRO A 368 5.31 -5.74 -22.53
C PRO A 368 6.61 -6.36 -23.08
N GLU A 369 6.57 -7.29 -24.04
CA GLU A 369 7.77 -8.03 -24.50
C GLU A 369 8.79 -7.19 -25.29
N ASP A 370 8.32 -6.17 -26.02
CA ASP A 370 9.07 -5.25 -26.89
C ASP A 370 9.76 -4.10 -26.14
N TRP A 371 9.51 -3.99 -24.84
CA TRP A 371 9.92 -2.85 -24.01
C TRP A 371 11.45 -2.69 -23.87
N LYS A 372 12.20 -3.80 -23.82
CA LYS A 372 13.65 -3.80 -23.64
C LYS A 372 14.34 -3.30 -24.90
N GLU A 373 13.82 -3.66 -26.07
CA GLU A 373 14.34 -3.22 -27.35
C GLU A 373 14.03 -1.74 -27.59
N GLU A 374 12.80 -1.28 -27.30
CA GLU A 374 12.43 0.14 -27.43
C GLU A 374 13.19 1.05 -26.44
N LEU A 375 13.42 0.60 -25.20
CA LEU A 375 14.26 1.31 -24.22
C LEU A 375 15.73 1.36 -24.68
N LEU A 376 16.27 0.25 -25.19
CA LEU A 376 17.63 0.20 -25.70
C LEU A 376 17.78 1.05 -26.97
N ASP A 377 16.78 1.14 -27.83
CA ASP A 377 16.79 1.99 -29.03
C ASP A 377 16.72 3.49 -28.68
N ARG A 378 15.92 3.86 -27.68
CA ARG A 378 15.90 5.25 -27.17
C ARG A 378 17.13 5.61 -26.35
N LEU A 379 17.77 4.63 -25.70
CA LEU A 379 19.13 4.73 -25.15
C LEU A 379 20.22 4.56 -26.20
N LYS A 380 19.91 4.48 -27.51
CA LYS A 380 20.88 4.62 -28.61
C LYS A 380 20.90 6.03 -29.19
N ASP A 381 19.82 6.82 -29.06
CA ASP A 381 19.75 8.26 -29.42
C ASP A 381 20.50 9.16 -28.43
N VAL A 382 21.70 8.73 -28.09
CA VAL A 382 22.51 9.29 -27.03
C VAL A 382 23.38 10.40 -27.59
N ASP A 383 22.73 11.51 -27.91
CA ASP A 383 23.45 12.78 -27.99
C ASP A 383 23.96 13.18 -26.59
N GLU A 384 23.33 12.78 -25.48
CA GLU A 384 23.73 13.19 -24.12
C GLU A 384 24.97 12.49 -23.52
N ILE A 385 25.19 11.17 -23.70
CA ILE A 385 26.47 10.53 -23.31
C ILE A 385 27.60 11.04 -24.21
N ASN A 386 27.34 11.24 -25.51
CA ASN A 386 28.30 11.89 -26.39
C ASN A 386 28.57 13.35 -25.96
N LEU A 387 27.57 14.10 -25.50
CA LEU A 387 27.72 15.46 -24.99
C LEU A 387 28.50 15.51 -23.68
N VAL A 388 28.25 14.57 -22.75
CA VAL A 388 28.97 14.42 -21.49
C VAL A 388 30.42 14.00 -21.73
N ASP A 389 30.67 13.08 -22.67
CA ASP A 389 32.02 12.69 -23.08
C ASP A 389 32.74 13.83 -23.81
N GLN A 390 32.07 14.59 -24.67
CA GLN A 390 32.62 15.79 -25.32
C GLN A 390 32.94 16.89 -24.30
N GLN A 391 32.08 17.12 -23.31
CA GLN A 391 32.34 18.06 -22.20
C GLN A 391 33.53 17.60 -21.34
N ARG A 392 33.62 16.31 -21.03
CA ARG A 392 34.76 15.72 -20.31
C ARG A 392 36.06 15.93 -21.08
N GLN A 393 36.07 15.60 -22.38
CA GLN A 393 37.23 15.79 -23.25
C GLN A 393 37.65 17.27 -23.34
N ARG A 394 36.69 18.19 -23.43
CA ARG A 394 36.94 19.64 -23.44
C ARG A 394 37.61 20.12 -22.16
N LEU A 395 37.07 19.72 -20.99
CA LEU A 395 37.63 20.09 -19.69
C LEU A 395 39.01 19.46 -19.43
N GLU A 396 39.24 18.24 -19.92
CA GLU A 396 40.57 17.62 -19.86
C GLU A 396 41.59 18.32 -20.76
N ALA A 397 41.18 18.79 -21.93
CA ALA A 397 42.01 19.60 -22.81
C ALA A 397 42.33 20.96 -22.19
N GLU A 398 41.34 21.62 -21.56
CA GLU A 398 41.51 22.88 -20.82
C GLU A 398 42.47 22.71 -19.63
N LYS A 399 42.32 21.62 -18.86
CA LYS A 399 43.25 21.25 -17.78
C LYS A 399 44.67 21.05 -18.28
N ARG A 400 44.84 20.44 -19.46
CA ARG A 400 46.16 20.26 -20.10
C ARG A 400 46.78 21.61 -20.48
N ARG A 401 46.02 22.47 -21.17
CA ARG A 401 46.47 23.82 -21.56
C ARG A 401 46.83 24.68 -20.36
N LEU A 402 46.03 24.65 -19.29
CA LEU A 402 46.30 25.39 -18.06
C LEU A 402 47.61 24.92 -17.39
N LYS A 403 47.89 23.60 -17.40
CA LYS A 403 49.17 23.07 -16.91
C LYS A 403 50.35 23.48 -17.79
N GLU A 404 50.19 23.52 -19.11
CA GLU A 404 51.23 23.98 -20.04
C GLU A 404 51.54 25.48 -19.85
N MET A 405 50.54 26.33 -19.66
CA MET A 405 50.72 27.74 -19.33
C MET A 405 51.48 27.94 -18.01
N ARG A 406 51.19 27.12 -16.99
CA ARG A 406 51.97 27.14 -15.73
C ARG A 406 53.43 26.77 -15.94
N LEU A 407 53.73 25.82 -16.83
CA LEU A 407 55.10 25.39 -17.14
C LEU A 407 55.87 26.43 -17.97
N ARG A 408 55.18 27.31 -18.71
CA ARG A 408 55.78 28.44 -19.45
C ARG A 408 56.03 29.69 -18.61
N GLY A 409 55.55 29.71 -17.37
CA GLY A 409 55.74 30.83 -16.43
C GLY A 409 54.59 31.85 -16.41
N ASP A 410 53.51 31.62 -17.15
CA ASP A 410 52.39 32.57 -17.30
C ASP A 410 51.62 32.84 -15.99
N PHE A 411 51.91 32.08 -14.93
CA PHE A 411 51.27 32.17 -13.60
C PHE A 411 52.30 32.28 -12.45
N ASP A 412 53.53 32.71 -12.73
CA ASP A 412 54.56 32.83 -11.69
C ASP A 412 54.25 33.93 -10.66
N ASP A 413 53.55 35.00 -11.07
CA ASP A 413 53.17 36.13 -10.21
C ASP A 413 51.77 35.99 -9.57
N ASP A 414 50.96 35.01 -10.00
CA ASP A 414 49.60 34.79 -9.49
C ASP A 414 49.26 33.29 -9.43
N LEU A 415 49.91 32.63 -8.47
CA LEU A 415 49.74 31.20 -8.23
C LEU A 415 48.32 30.86 -7.71
N GLU A 416 47.64 31.83 -7.09
CA GLU A 416 46.31 31.68 -6.51
C GLU A 416 45.25 31.57 -7.62
N MET A 417 45.38 32.37 -8.69
CA MET A 417 44.56 32.25 -9.89
C MET A 417 44.70 30.88 -10.57
N TYR A 418 45.95 30.39 -10.75
CA TYR A 418 46.19 29.06 -11.33
C TYR A 418 45.53 27.94 -10.51
N GLN A 419 45.67 27.99 -9.18
CA GLN A 419 45.06 27.02 -8.29
C GLN A 419 43.53 27.11 -8.31
N GLY A 420 42.97 28.32 -8.40
CA GLY A 420 41.53 28.57 -8.55
C GLY A 420 40.94 27.98 -9.82
N GLU A 421 41.57 28.24 -10.98
CA GLU A 421 41.14 27.72 -12.28
C GLU A 421 41.30 26.19 -12.37
N LEU A 422 42.39 25.64 -11.84
CA LEU A 422 42.60 24.19 -11.78
C LEU A 422 41.58 23.51 -10.85
N ALA A 423 41.20 24.16 -9.75
CA ALA A 423 40.18 23.69 -8.83
C ALA A 423 38.77 23.77 -9.45
N ARG A 424 38.47 24.79 -10.26
CA ARG A 424 37.24 24.88 -11.06
C ARG A 424 37.13 23.69 -12.01
N ILE A 425 38.13 23.48 -12.86
CA ILE A 425 38.13 22.43 -13.88
C ILE A 425 38.07 21.04 -13.24
N ARG A 426 38.78 20.81 -12.13
CA ARG A 426 38.68 19.55 -11.36
C ARG A 426 37.28 19.33 -10.79
N ARG A 427 36.66 20.37 -10.23
CA ARG A 427 35.30 20.29 -9.69
C ARG A 427 34.28 19.96 -10.77
N GLU A 428 34.42 20.56 -11.96
CA GLU A 428 33.54 20.27 -13.09
C GLU A 428 33.74 18.84 -13.62
N LEU A 429 34.98 18.36 -13.74
CA LEU A 429 35.27 16.96 -14.11
C LEU A 429 34.74 15.93 -13.09
N ASP A 430 34.82 16.25 -11.80
CA ASP A 430 34.34 15.40 -10.70
C ASP A 430 32.80 15.36 -10.60
N ASN A 431 32.11 16.33 -11.22
CA ASN A 431 30.65 16.42 -11.26
C ASN A 431 30.03 15.72 -12.48
N LEU A 432 30.83 15.35 -13.49
CA LEU A 432 30.36 14.58 -14.64
C LEU A 432 30.27 13.08 -14.28
N PRO A 433 29.18 12.35 -14.64
CA PRO A 433 29.05 10.91 -14.40
C PRO A 433 30.19 10.10 -15.02
N THR A 434 30.54 8.96 -14.42
CA THR A 434 31.48 7.99 -15.01
C THR A 434 30.79 7.05 -15.99
N ARG A 435 31.53 6.51 -16.96
CA ARG A 435 31.04 5.56 -17.96
C ARG A 435 30.41 4.30 -17.35
N ASP A 436 31.01 3.76 -16.28
CA ASP A 436 30.46 2.60 -15.54
C ASP A 436 29.10 2.91 -14.87
N GLN A 437 28.85 4.16 -14.46
CA GLN A 437 27.57 4.58 -13.89
C GLN A 437 26.47 4.69 -14.97
N LEU A 438 26.87 4.94 -16.22
CA LEU A 438 25.99 4.97 -17.38
C LEU A 438 25.69 3.55 -17.90
N GLU A 439 26.64 2.62 -17.78
CA GLU A 439 26.41 1.19 -18.02
C GLU A 439 25.53 0.55 -16.94
N SER A 440 25.64 0.99 -15.68
CA SER A 440 24.73 0.63 -14.59
C SER A 440 23.26 1.02 -14.84
N LEU A 441 23.00 1.96 -15.74
CA LEU A 441 21.65 2.34 -16.17
C LEU A 441 21.00 1.23 -16.99
N LYS A 442 21.78 0.54 -17.84
CA LYS A 442 21.36 -0.67 -18.57
C LYS A 442 21.09 -1.84 -17.62
N ALA A 443 21.91 -2.00 -16.58
CA ALA A 443 21.71 -3.01 -15.54
C ALA A 443 20.45 -2.75 -14.67
N SER A 444 20.04 -1.48 -14.51
CA SER A 444 18.81 -1.11 -13.80
C SER A 444 17.55 -1.42 -14.63
N ALA A 445 17.66 -1.34 -15.96
CA ALA A 445 16.62 -1.83 -16.86
C ALA A 445 16.46 -3.36 -16.74
N ASP A 446 17.55 -4.12 -16.62
CA ASP A 446 17.50 -5.57 -16.44
C ASP A 446 16.73 -6.00 -15.15
N LEU A 447 16.79 -5.19 -14.09
CA LEU A 447 16.07 -5.41 -12.81
C LEU A 447 14.55 -5.24 -12.93
N VAL A 448 14.11 -4.37 -13.85
CA VAL A 448 12.70 -4.06 -14.09
C VAL A 448 12.06 -5.14 -14.98
N THR A 449 12.82 -5.75 -15.90
CA THR A 449 12.41 -6.93 -16.72
C THR A 449 11.98 -8.14 -15.90
N SER A 450 12.53 -8.28 -14.70
CA SER A 450 12.48 -9.51 -13.92
C SER A 450 11.95 -9.28 -12.50
N LEU A 451 11.17 -8.20 -12.27
CA LEU A 451 10.72 -7.79 -10.93
C LEU A 451 10.07 -8.92 -10.11
N GLY A 452 9.28 -9.77 -10.78
CA GLY A 452 8.67 -10.95 -10.15
C GLY A 452 9.66 -12.07 -9.85
N GLU A 453 10.69 -12.27 -10.68
CA GLU A 453 11.72 -13.31 -10.54
C GLU A 453 12.82 -12.90 -9.54
N THR A 454 13.15 -11.60 -9.48
CA THR A 454 14.13 -11.02 -8.56
C THR A 454 13.54 -10.80 -7.16
N TRP A 455 12.21 -10.67 -7.02
CA TRP A 455 11.57 -10.51 -5.71
C TRP A 455 11.94 -11.63 -4.73
N ASP A 456 11.93 -12.90 -5.18
CA ASP A 456 12.23 -14.05 -4.33
C ASP A 456 13.73 -14.19 -4.01
N GLN A 457 14.60 -13.56 -4.81
CA GLN A 457 16.05 -13.59 -4.63
C GLN A 457 16.58 -12.37 -3.85
N ALA A 458 15.78 -11.31 -3.74
CA ALA A 458 16.14 -10.07 -3.05
C ALA A 458 16.22 -10.24 -1.53
N GLU A 459 17.17 -9.55 -0.89
CA GLU A 459 17.20 -9.49 0.57
C GLU A 459 15.97 -8.75 1.11
N ARG A 460 15.55 -9.07 2.34
CA ARG A 460 14.33 -8.49 2.94
C ARG A 460 14.39 -6.97 3.09
N VAL A 461 15.60 -6.39 3.18
CA VAL A 461 15.81 -4.94 3.19
C VAL A 461 15.51 -4.34 1.81
N ASP A 462 15.96 -4.99 0.75
CA ASP A 462 15.74 -4.56 -0.63
C ASP A 462 14.28 -4.70 -1.04
N GLN A 463 13.62 -5.80 -0.65
CA GLN A 463 12.18 -5.99 -0.80
C GLN A 463 11.40 -4.82 -0.16
N ARG A 464 11.74 -4.43 1.07
CA ARG A 464 11.09 -3.30 1.77
C ARG A 464 11.28 -1.98 1.02
N ASP A 465 12.50 -1.72 0.56
CA ASP A 465 12.81 -0.45 -0.09
C ASP A 465 12.16 -0.37 -1.48
N LEU A 466 12.10 -1.49 -2.21
CA LEU A 466 11.29 -1.62 -3.43
C LEU A 466 9.81 -1.33 -3.17
N LEU A 467 9.23 -1.88 -2.11
CA LEU A 467 7.82 -1.63 -1.78
C LEU A 467 7.51 -0.16 -1.49
N ARG A 468 8.47 0.62 -0.99
CA ARG A 468 8.28 2.07 -0.78
C ARG A 468 8.29 2.87 -2.07
N LEU A 469 8.97 2.37 -3.09
CA LEU A 469 8.95 2.94 -4.43
C LEU A 469 7.65 2.58 -5.17
N ILE A 470 7.04 1.43 -4.83
CA ILE A 470 5.83 0.94 -5.49
C ILE A 470 4.56 1.47 -4.82
N PHE A 471 4.50 1.44 -3.49
CA PHE A 471 3.30 1.73 -2.72
C PHE A 471 3.43 3.04 -1.94
N ARG A 472 2.36 3.83 -1.96
CA ARG A 472 2.13 4.94 -1.02
C ARG A 472 1.52 4.40 0.26
N GLU A 473 0.51 3.54 0.16
CA GLU A 473 -0.23 2.98 1.29
C GLU A 473 -0.73 1.56 1.01
N VAL A 474 -0.86 0.76 2.08
CA VAL A 474 -1.47 -0.57 2.04
C VAL A 474 -2.49 -0.65 3.17
N GLN A 475 -3.78 -0.74 2.85
CA GLN A 475 -4.85 -0.87 3.83
C GLN A 475 -5.08 -2.33 4.18
N ILE A 476 -5.11 -2.63 5.47
CA ILE A 476 -5.12 -3.96 6.03
C ILE A 476 -6.30 -4.08 7.00
N ASP A 477 -7.11 -5.11 6.78
CA ASP A 477 -8.02 -5.61 7.78
C ASP A 477 -7.25 -6.57 8.70
N VAL A 478 -7.00 -6.10 9.92
CA VAL A 478 -6.22 -6.83 10.92
C VAL A 478 -6.96 -8.03 11.51
N ILE A 479 -8.28 -8.11 11.35
CA ILE A 479 -9.11 -9.19 11.88
C ILE A 479 -9.07 -10.39 10.93
N SER A 480 -9.36 -10.15 9.65
CA SER A 480 -9.29 -11.20 8.61
C SER A 480 -7.86 -11.46 8.12
N GLY A 481 -6.93 -10.55 8.41
CA GLY A 481 -5.55 -10.63 7.97
C GLY A 481 -5.36 -10.38 6.48
N ARG A 482 -6.16 -9.47 5.91
CA ARG A 482 -6.22 -9.22 4.47
C ARG A 482 -5.73 -7.84 4.08
N VAL A 483 -5.07 -7.75 2.93
CA VAL A 483 -4.87 -6.49 2.23
C VAL A 483 -6.18 -6.14 1.52
N VAL A 484 -6.85 -5.09 1.98
CA VAL A 484 -8.17 -4.68 1.47
C VAL A 484 -8.00 -3.79 0.24
N SER A 485 -7.12 -2.80 0.35
CA SER A 485 -6.77 -1.94 -0.76
C SER A 485 -5.29 -1.57 -0.73
N VAL A 486 -4.77 -1.27 -1.91
CA VAL A 486 -3.44 -0.74 -2.10
C VAL A 486 -3.52 0.58 -2.84
N VAL A 487 -2.66 1.49 -2.43
CA VAL A 487 -2.51 2.79 -3.05
C VAL A 487 -1.09 2.83 -3.60
N PRO A 488 -0.88 2.43 -4.86
CA PRO A 488 0.40 2.59 -5.51
C PRO A 488 0.83 4.06 -5.57
N GLN A 489 2.12 4.30 -5.75
CA GLN A 489 2.60 5.60 -6.19
C GLN A 489 1.92 5.97 -7.51
N ALA A 490 1.64 7.25 -7.74
CA ALA A 490 0.93 7.73 -8.95
C ALA A 490 1.57 7.21 -10.26
N VAL A 491 2.85 6.94 -10.17
CA VAL A 491 3.72 6.45 -11.23
C VAL A 491 3.43 4.98 -11.61
N MET A 492 2.95 4.17 -10.66
CA MET A 492 2.65 2.75 -10.84
C MET A 492 1.20 2.48 -11.27
N LEU A 493 0.34 3.51 -11.37
CA LEU A 493 -1.08 3.37 -11.72
C LEU A 493 -1.36 2.61 -13.02
N PRO A 494 -0.65 2.85 -14.13
CA PRO A 494 -0.94 2.17 -15.39
C PRO A 494 -0.71 0.65 -15.29
N ILE A 495 0.36 0.22 -14.63
CA ILE A 495 0.65 -1.20 -14.41
C ILE A 495 -0.41 -1.83 -13.51
N PHE A 496 -0.75 -1.14 -12.42
CA PHE A 496 -1.74 -1.66 -11.46
C PHE A 496 -3.12 -1.85 -12.11
N ARG A 497 -3.46 -1.07 -13.15
CA ARG A 497 -4.66 -1.28 -13.99
C ARG A 497 -4.59 -2.48 -14.91
N GLN A 498 -3.39 -2.95 -15.25
CA GLN A 498 -3.17 -4.15 -16.07
C GLN A 498 -3.17 -5.43 -15.22
N VAL A 499 -2.97 -5.33 -13.91
CA VAL A 499 -3.07 -6.47 -13.01
C VAL A 499 -4.52 -6.92 -12.91
N GLU A 500 -4.78 -8.11 -13.45
CA GLU A 500 -6.13 -8.62 -13.71
C GLU A 500 -7.03 -8.74 -12.47
N PHE A 501 -6.43 -8.90 -11.29
CA PHE A 501 -7.12 -9.02 -10.01
C PHE A 501 -7.12 -7.72 -9.19
N LEU A 502 -6.64 -6.60 -9.74
CA LEU A 502 -6.74 -5.29 -9.12
C LEU A 502 -7.82 -4.47 -9.81
N HIS A 503 -8.77 -3.96 -9.02
CA HIS A 503 -9.81 -3.07 -9.52
C HIS A 503 -9.65 -1.69 -8.92
N GLU A 504 -9.54 -0.69 -9.78
CA GLU A 504 -9.52 0.71 -9.35
C GLU A 504 -10.94 1.15 -8.99
N ILE A 505 -11.12 1.58 -7.74
CA ILE A 505 -12.42 1.99 -7.18
C ILE A 505 -12.54 3.50 -7.02
N GLU A 506 -11.40 4.15 -6.84
CA GLU A 506 -11.17 5.58 -6.74
C GLU A 506 -9.81 5.84 -7.36
N PHE A 507 -9.57 7.04 -7.87
CA PHE A 507 -8.33 7.34 -8.60
C PHE A 507 -7.09 6.98 -7.76
N GLY A 508 -6.37 5.96 -8.22
CA GLY A 508 -5.18 5.43 -7.58
C GLY A 508 -5.36 4.58 -6.33
N THR A 509 -6.59 4.17 -6.03
CA THR A 509 -6.89 3.17 -4.99
C THR A 509 -7.39 1.90 -5.65
N PHE A 510 -6.64 0.82 -5.47
CA PHE A 510 -6.98 -0.49 -6.02
C PHE A 510 -7.39 -1.45 -4.92
N VAL A 511 -8.50 -2.14 -5.13
CA VAL A 511 -8.92 -3.26 -4.29
C VAL A 511 -8.56 -4.58 -4.94
N LEU A 512 -8.31 -5.58 -4.10
CA LEU A 512 -7.91 -6.90 -4.55
C LEU A 512 -9.12 -7.80 -4.77
N ASN A 513 -9.20 -8.40 -5.95
CA ASN A 513 -10.18 -9.40 -6.37
C ASN A 513 -9.46 -10.65 -6.90
N TRP A 514 -8.83 -11.37 -5.96
CA TRP A 514 -7.91 -12.48 -6.18
C TRP A 514 -8.38 -13.58 -7.15
N ARG A 515 -7.86 -13.71 -8.37
CA ARG A 515 -8.21 -14.90 -9.16
C ARG A 515 -7.72 -16.22 -8.51
N PRO A 516 -8.48 -17.33 -8.57
CA PRO A 516 -8.22 -18.57 -7.81
C PRO A 516 -6.89 -19.29 -8.05
N GLN A 517 -6.05 -18.83 -8.99
CA GLN A 517 -4.94 -19.61 -9.53
C GLN A 517 -3.55 -19.01 -9.37
N THR A 518 -3.40 -17.81 -8.82
CA THR A 518 -2.06 -17.19 -8.69
C THR A 518 -1.66 -17.02 -7.21
N ASP A 519 -1.10 -18.10 -6.67
CA ASP A 519 -0.22 -18.20 -5.50
C ASP A 519 -0.57 -17.44 -4.21
N MET A 520 -1.66 -17.88 -3.57
CA MET A 520 -1.73 -18.05 -2.12
C MET A 520 -1.59 -19.54 -1.82
N ALA A 521 -0.38 -20.10 -1.93
CA ALA A 521 -0.10 -21.55 -1.95
C ALA A 521 -0.61 -22.37 -0.73
N ARG A 522 -1.21 -21.73 0.28
CA ARG A 522 -1.83 -22.40 1.43
C ARG A 522 -3.35 -22.34 1.48
N ILE A 523 -4.02 -21.52 0.67
CA ILE A 523 -5.47 -21.33 0.81
C ILE A 523 -6.15 -21.17 -0.57
N LYS A 524 -6.90 -22.21 -0.98
CA LYS A 524 -7.72 -22.21 -2.20
C LYS A 524 -9.16 -21.81 -1.87
N TRP A 525 -9.54 -20.57 -2.17
CA TRP A 525 -10.91 -20.09 -2.06
C TRP A 525 -11.53 -19.91 -3.46
N PRO A 526 -12.72 -20.46 -3.74
CA PRO A 526 -13.46 -20.11 -4.96
C PRO A 526 -13.95 -18.66 -4.90
N GLN A 527 -13.89 -17.96 -6.02
CA GLN A 527 -14.26 -16.54 -6.14
C GLN A 527 -15.61 -16.37 -6.82
N LEU A 528 -16.44 -15.50 -6.26
CA LEU A 528 -17.73 -15.11 -6.82
C LEU A 528 -17.67 -13.66 -7.35
N PRO A 529 -18.48 -13.32 -8.37
CA PRO A 529 -18.55 -11.97 -8.89
C PRO A 529 -19.00 -10.97 -7.82
N ALA A 530 -18.49 -9.75 -7.90
CA ALA A 530 -18.80 -8.68 -6.95
C ALA A 530 -20.30 -8.32 -6.96
N VAL A 531 -20.89 -8.15 -5.79
CA VAL A 531 -22.27 -7.68 -5.64
C VAL A 531 -22.28 -6.16 -5.66
N THR A 532 -22.62 -5.60 -6.82
CA THR A 532 -22.68 -4.13 -7.04
C THR A 532 -24.11 -3.62 -7.24
N LYS A 533 -25.07 -4.53 -7.45
CA LYS A 533 -26.51 -4.25 -7.52
C LYS A 533 -27.28 -5.46 -6.96
N LEU A 534 -28.41 -5.20 -6.32
CA LEU A 534 -29.33 -6.27 -5.91
C LEU A 534 -29.95 -6.97 -7.14
N PRO A 535 -30.07 -8.30 -7.15
CA PRO A 535 -30.80 -9.02 -8.18
C PRO A 535 -32.32 -8.75 -8.07
N GLU A 536 -33.04 -8.78 -9.20
CA GLU A 536 -34.49 -8.50 -9.26
C GLU A 536 -35.34 -9.46 -8.42
N LYS A 537 -34.84 -10.68 -8.17
CA LYS A 537 -35.36 -11.61 -7.16
C LYS A 537 -34.26 -11.84 -6.12
N PRO A 538 -34.42 -11.40 -4.86
CA PRO A 538 -33.45 -11.70 -3.82
C PRO A 538 -33.37 -13.20 -3.61
N ALA A 539 -32.17 -13.79 -3.74
CA ALA A 539 -31.96 -15.15 -3.28
C ALA A 539 -32.17 -15.18 -1.76
N ALA A 540 -32.81 -16.22 -1.24
CA ALA A 540 -33.10 -16.34 0.19
C ALA A 540 -31.86 -16.45 1.08
N LEU A 541 -30.71 -16.68 0.45
CA LEU A 541 -29.43 -16.32 0.99
C LEU A 541 -29.15 -14.87 0.59
N PRO A 542 -29.50 -13.88 1.42
CA PRO A 542 -29.13 -12.48 1.20
C PRO A 542 -27.64 -12.22 0.95
N PHE A 543 -26.80 -13.22 1.19
CA PHE A 543 -25.36 -13.12 1.09
C PHE A 543 -24.76 -14.03 0.02
N LEU A 544 -25.51 -14.95 -0.60
CA LEU A 544 -25.01 -15.78 -1.70
C LEU A 544 -25.82 -15.48 -2.95
N ILE A 545 -25.34 -14.55 -3.78
CA ILE A 545 -25.72 -14.61 -5.18
C ILE A 545 -25.02 -15.85 -5.72
N THR A 546 -25.83 -16.88 -5.97
CA THR A 546 -25.50 -18.22 -6.50
C THR A 546 -25.03 -19.24 -5.46
N ASN A 547 -25.75 -20.37 -5.41
CA ASN A 547 -25.12 -21.66 -5.13
C ASN A 547 -23.87 -21.73 -6.02
N PRO A 548 -22.64 -21.96 -5.49
CA PRO A 548 -21.46 -22.10 -6.35
C PRO A 548 -21.62 -23.18 -7.43
N ASP A 549 -22.59 -24.08 -7.25
CA ASP A 549 -22.99 -25.11 -8.20
C ASP A 549 -24.31 -24.79 -8.92
N THR A 550 -24.75 -23.51 -8.98
CA THR A 550 -25.87 -23.12 -9.87
C THR A 550 -25.51 -23.62 -11.26
N PRO A 551 -26.32 -24.51 -11.84
CA PRO A 551 -25.90 -25.26 -13.01
C PRO A 551 -25.59 -24.28 -14.14
N LYS A 552 -24.32 -24.24 -14.56
CA LYS A 552 -23.94 -23.62 -15.83
C LYS A 552 -24.81 -24.27 -16.90
N THR A 553 -25.39 -23.47 -17.79
CA THR A 553 -26.17 -23.96 -18.94
C THR A 553 -25.43 -25.11 -19.62
N GLY A 554 -26.01 -26.32 -19.59
CA GLY A 554 -25.44 -27.54 -20.16
C GLY A 554 -24.95 -28.62 -19.17
N ILE A 555 -24.93 -28.36 -17.86
CA ILE A 555 -24.60 -29.39 -16.84
C ILE A 555 -25.79 -30.34 -16.64
N ARG A 556 -25.58 -31.64 -16.91
CA ARG A 556 -26.61 -32.69 -16.76
C ARG A 556 -26.70 -33.26 -15.33
N MET A 557 -25.63 -33.19 -14.56
CA MET A 557 -25.56 -33.73 -13.20
C MET A 557 -24.72 -32.78 -12.34
N ALA A 558 -25.29 -32.30 -11.23
CA ALA A 558 -24.57 -31.49 -10.26
C ALA A 558 -23.49 -32.32 -9.53
N PRO A 559 -22.28 -31.77 -9.29
CA PRO A 559 -21.20 -32.50 -8.60
C PRO A 559 -21.60 -33.02 -7.23
N SER A 560 -22.38 -32.24 -6.48
CA SER A 560 -22.88 -32.61 -5.16
C SER A 560 -23.83 -33.81 -5.18
N VAL A 561 -24.74 -33.85 -6.17
CA VAL A 561 -25.66 -34.97 -6.37
C VAL A 561 -24.89 -36.22 -6.82
N SER A 562 -23.92 -36.06 -7.72
CA SER A 562 -23.01 -37.16 -8.10
C SER A 562 -22.25 -37.72 -6.90
N GLN A 563 -21.83 -36.86 -5.96
CA GLN A 563 -21.11 -37.27 -4.77
C GLN A 563 -22.03 -37.99 -3.76
N ALA A 564 -23.27 -37.51 -3.57
CA ALA A 564 -24.26 -38.18 -2.74
C ALA A 564 -24.57 -39.60 -3.27
N LEU A 565 -24.78 -39.74 -4.58
CA LEU A 565 -24.98 -41.04 -5.25
C LEU A 565 -23.75 -41.95 -5.12
N ALA A 566 -22.54 -41.39 -5.20
CA ALA A 566 -21.30 -42.16 -5.00
C ALA A 566 -21.10 -42.61 -3.55
N MET A 567 -21.53 -41.81 -2.57
CA MET A 567 -21.51 -42.21 -1.16
C MET A 567 -22.49 -43.34 -0.90
N TYR A 568 -23.70 -43.30 -1.50
CA TYR A 568 -24.65 -44.39 -1.38
C TYR A 568 -24.06 -45.69 -1.95
N ARG A 569 -23.40 -45.66 -3.12
CA ARG A 569 -22.73 -46.84 -3.70
C ARG A 569 -21.71 -47.54 -2.79
N ARG A 570 -21.23 -46.91 -1.71
CA ARG A 570 -20.39 -47.58 -0.70
C ARG A 570 -21.13 -48.69 0.05
N THR A 571 -22.46 -48.76 -0.03
CA THR A 571 -23.29 -49.86 0.49
C THR A 571 -23.32 -51.07 -0.44
N GLU A 572 -22.59 -51.06 -1.56
CA GLU A 572 -22.60 -52.10 -2.62
C GLU A 572 -23.95 -52.28 -3.33
N THR A 573 -24.86 -51.32 -3.16
CA THR A 573 -26.18 -51.30 -3.81
C THR A 573 -26.38 -50.01 -4.61
N ASP A 574 -27.14 -50.09 -5.70
CA ASP A 574 -27.60 -48.88 -6.42
C ASP A 574 -28.86 -48.32 -5.73
N PRO A 575 -29.05 -46.98 -5.74
CA PRO A 575 -30.23 -46.36 -5.15
C PRO A 575 -31.47 -46.64 -6.02
N GLU A 576 -32.61 -46.89 -5.38
CA GLU A 576 -33.92 -47.03 -6.02
C GLU A 576 -34.70 -45.71 -5.97
N ILE A 577 -34.62 -44.97 -4.86
CA ILE A 577 -35.39 -43.73 -4.67
C ILE A 577 -34.46 -42.55 -4.34
N VAL A 578 -34.43 -41.56 -5.23
CA VAL A 578 -33.70 -40.30 -5.07
C VAL A 578 -34.71 -39.15 -5.00
N ILE A 579 -34.78 -38.46 -3.86
CA ILE A 579 -35.71 -37.35 -3.63
C ILE A 579 -34.94 -36.04 -3.52
N GLN A 580 -35.41 -35.02 -4.26
CA GLN A 580 -35.01 -33.63 -4.06
C GLN A 580 -36.15 -32.82 -3.47
N ILE A 581 -35.84 -32.08 -2.40
CA ILE A 581 -36.79 -31.15 -1.78
C ILE A 581 -36.78 -29.83 -2.56
N GLU A 582 -37.94 -29.45 -3.09
CA GLU A 582 -38.19 -28.17 -3.75
C GLU A 582 -38.14 -27.02 -2.74
N SER A 583 -37.61 -25.88 -3.19
CA SER A 583 -37.58 -24.65 -2.42
C SER A 583 -37.82 -23.46 -3.33
N GLU A 584 -38.81 -22.62 -3.01
CA GLU A 584 -39.04 -21.35 -3.73
C GLU A 584 -37.81 -20.42 -3.71
N LYS A 585 -36.95 -20.65 -2.72
CA LYS A 585 -35.80 -19.85 -2.34
C LYS A 585 -34.49 -20.30 -3.01
N HIS A 586 -34.42 -21.55 -3.48
CA HIS A 586 -33.20 -22.17 -4.01
C HIS A 586 -33.49 -22.92 -5.32
N PRO A 587 -32.67 -22.73 -6.38
CA PRO A 587 -32.89 -23.38 -7.65
C PRO A 587 -32.70 -24.90 -7.54
N GLU A 588 -33.43 -25.66 -8.37
CA GLU A 588 -33.25 -27.10 -8.44
C GLU A 588 -31.85 -27.48 -8.98
N LEU A 589 -31.28 -28.58 -8.48
CA LEU A 589 -30.02 -29.13 -9.00
C LEU A 589 -30.35 -30.15 -10.08
N PRO A 590 -29.72 -30.09 -11.26
CA PRO A 590 -29.93 -31.10 -12.29
C PRO A 590 -29.29 -32.40 -11.85
N PHE A 591 -30.01 -33.51 -12.00
CA PHE A 591 -29.47 -34.84 -11.77
C PHE A 591 -29.94 -35.84 -12.84
N ASP A 592 -28.98 -36.34 -13.61
CA ASP A 592 -29.18 -37.30 -14.70
C ASP A 592 -28.96 -38.73 -14.20
N LEU A 593 -30.07 -39.44 -13.92
CA LEU A 593 -30.04 -40.80 -13.37
C LEU A 593 -29.76 -41.89 -14.41
N ARG A 594 -29.40 -41.58 -15.67
CA ARG A 594 -29.17 -42.63 -16.69
C ARG A 594 -28.07 -43.63 -16.36
N LYS A 595 -27.12 -43.28 -15.48
CA LYS A 595 -26.09 -44.21 -14.96
C LYS A 595 -26.61 -45.14 -13.85
N TRP A 596 -27.84 -44.94 -13.41
CA TRP A 596 -28.56 -45.69 -12.37
C TRP A 596 -29.97 -46.03 -12.89
N PRO A 597 -30.09 -47.00 -13.81
CA PRO A 597 -31.34 -47.28 -14.51
C PRO A 597 -32.49 -47.76 -13.61
N ILE A 598 -32.18 -48.15 -12.37
CA ILE A 598 -33.14 -48.59 -11.35
C ILE A 598 -33.62 -47.40 -10.49
N ALA A 599 -32.85 -46.30 -10.45
CA ALA A 599 -33.18 -45.14 -9.62
C ALA A 599 -34.33 -44.33 -10.23
N VAL A 600 -35.35 -44.07 -9.42
CA VAL A 600 -36.43 -43.12 -9.71
C VAL A 600 -36.11 -41.80 -9.01
N GLY A 601 -36.14 -40.73 -9.80
CA GLY A 601 -35.94 -39.36 -9.31
C GLY A 601 -37.27 -38.66 -9.08
N GLU A 602 -37.49 -38.16 -7.87
CA GLU A 602 -38.69 -37.38 -7.52
C GLU A 602 -38.32 -35.99 -6.98
N VAL A 603 -39.13 -34.99 -7.33
CA VAL A 603 -39.03 -33.62 -6.78
C VAL A 603 -40.33 -33.33 -6.04
N MET A 604 -40.23 -32.85 -4.80
CA MET A 604 -41.41 -32.54 -3.97
C MET A 604 -41.11 -31.51 -2.89
N THR A 605 -42.15 -30.92 -2.33
CA THR A 605 -42.05 -29.99 -1.20
C THR A 605 -41.70 -30.71 0.11
N TRP A 606 -41.19 -29.96 1.09
CA TRP A 606 -40.95 -30.51 2.43
C TRP A 606 -42.23 -31.07 3.08
N LEU A 607 -43.38 -30.43 2.85
CA LEU A 607 -44.66 -30.88 3.41
C LEU A 607 -45.10 -32.23 2.83
N GLU A 608 -44.90 -32.45 1.54
CA GLU A 608 -45.16 -33.73 0.87
C GLU A 608 -44.23 -34.82 1.37
N PHE A 609 -42.93 -34.52 1.49
CA PHE A 609 -41.95 -35.44 2.06
C PHE A 609 -42.30 -35.85 3.51
N SER A 610 -42.66 -34.89 4.37
CA SER A 610 -43.07 -35.16 5.75
C SER A 610 -44.32 -36.05 5.81
N ARG A 611 -45.28 -35.89 4.89
CA ARG A 611 -46.53 -36.68 4.84
C ARG A 611 -46.40 -38.05 4.18
N ARG A 612 -45.31 -38.31 3.45
CA ARG A 612 -45.03 -39.62 2.86
C ARG A 612 -45.07 -40.71 3.95
N PRO A 613 -45.50 -41.95 3.66
CA PRO A 613 -45.28 -43.06 4.57
C PRO A 613 -43.79 -43.22 4.90
N ASP A 614 -43.46 -44.03 5.92
CA ASP A 614 -42.06 -44.39 6.24
C ASP A 614 -41.48 -45.35 5.17
N GLU A 615 -41.49 -44.89 3.92
CA GLU A 615 -40.89 -45.52 2.75
C GLU A 615 -39.39 -45.24 2.71
N SER A 616 -38.66 -46.21 2.19
CA SER A 616 -37.21 -46.29 2.06
C SER A 616 -36.64 -45.29 1.03
N VAL A 617 -36.32 -44.07 1.48
CA VAL A 617 -35.60 -43.08 0.66
C VAL A 617 -34.09 -43.36 0.71
N ASP A 618 -33.46 -43.60 -0.43
CA ASP A 618 -32.03 -43.94 -0.48
C ASP A 618 -31.15 -42.71 -0.49
N VAL A 619 -31.53 -41.70 -1.27
CA VAL A 619 -30.79 -40.43 -1.35
C VAL A 619 -31.77 -39.27 -1.22
N LEU A 620 -31.55 -38.43 -0.21
CA LEU A 620 -32.30 -37.20 0.02
C LEU A 620 -31.41 -35.98 -0.26
N ILE A 621 -31.92 -35.03 -1.04
CA ILE A 621 -31.24 -33.79 -1.41
C ILE A 621 -32.08 -32.62 -0.89
N SER A 622 -31.60 -31.88 0.11
CA SER A 622 -32.27 -30.67 0.63
C SER A 622 -31.34 -29.46 0.54
N GLN A 623 -31.64 -28.53 -0.37
CA GLN A 623 -30.73 -27.42 -0.71
C GLN A 623 -30.88 -26.16 0.15
N PHE A 624 -31.63 -26.23 1.24
CA PHE A 624 -31.79 -25.11 2.16
C PHE A 624 -30.93 -25.33 3.41
N PRO A 625 -30.37 -24.26 3.99
CA PRO A 625 -29.52 -24.37 5.17
C PRO A 625 -30.33 -24.45 6.47
N PHE A 626 -29.75 -25.10 7.49
CA PHE A 626 -30.42 -25.30 8.79
C PHE A 626 -30.69 -23.99 9.53
N TRP A 627 -29.96 -22.92 9.23
CA TRP A 627 -30.23 -21.60 9.80
C TRP A 627 -31.44 -20.89 9.16
N ASP A 628 -31.89 -21.24 7.94
CA ASP A 628 -33.15 -20.70 7.39
C ASP A 628 -34.37 -21.22 8.18
N LEU A 629 -34.16 -22.27 8.98
CA LEU A 629 -35.12 -22.81 9.94
C LEU A 629 -34.95 -22.21 11.35
N SER A 630 -33.98 -21.33 11.62
CA SER A 630 -33.54 -21.01 12.99
C SER A 630 -34.11 -19.74 13.62
N ALA A 631 -35.35 -19.35 13.34
CA ALA A 631 -36.04 -18.40 14.23
C ALA A 631 -35.93 -18.91 15.69
N ALA A 632 -35.68 -18.04 16.69
CA ALA A 632 -35.40 -18.43 18.09
C ALA A 632 -36.46 -19.34 18.78
N HIS A 633 -37.57 -19.68 18.11
CA HIS A 633 -38.59 -20.64 18.55
C HIS A 633 -38.48 -22.02 17.87
N LYS A 634 -37.46 -22.25 17.03
CA LYS A 634 -37.39 -23.37 16.07
C LYS A 634 -36.20 -24.33 16.23
N PHE A 635 -35.42 -24.24 17.32
CA PHE A 635 -34.44 -25.29 17.67
C PHE A 635 -35.11 -26.69 17.67
N LYS A 636 -36.35 -26.75 18.16
CA LYS A 636 -37.20 -27.95 18.14
C LYS A 636 -37.58 -28.39 16.71
N GLU A 637 -37.70 -27.47 15.76
CA GLU A 637 -38.02 -27.79 14.36
C GLU A 637 -36.83 -28.42 13.62
N ALA A 638 -35.60 -27.96 13.87
CA ALA A 638 -34.39 -28.59 13.32
C ALA A 638 -34.21 -30.03 13.84
N GLU A 639 -34.46 -30.26 15.12
CA GLU A 639 -34.46 -31.62 15.69
C GLU A 639 -35.59 -32.49 15.12
N THR A 640 -36.80 -31.92 14.99
CA THR A 640 -37.94 -32.62 14.36
C THR A 640 -37.62 -33.00 12.92
N LEU A 641 -36.89 -32.14 12.18
CA LEU A 641 -36.48 -32.39 10.82
C LEU A 641 -35.46 -33.54 10.74
N ILE A 642 -34.39 -33.51 11.54
CA ILE A 642 -33.39 -34.60 11.59
C ILE A 642 -34.09 -35.91 11.97
N GLU A 643 -35.02 -35.88 12.93
CA GLU A 643 -35.80 -37.04 13.32
C GLU A 643 -36.66 -37.57 12.16
N GLN A 644 -37.39 -36.70 11.45
CA GLN A 644 -38.22 -37.09 10.30
C GLN A 644 -37.38 -37.70 9.16
N VAL A 645 -36.24 -37.09 8.84
CA VAL A 645 -35.32 -37.65 7.84
C VAL A 645 -34.80 -39.00 8.32
N SER A 646 -34.43 -39.13 9.60
CA SER A 646 -33.95 -40.40 10.16
C SER A 646 -34.97 -41.53 10.06
N LYS A 647 -36.28 -41.24 10.11
CA LYS A 647 -37.32 -42.27 9.98
C LYS A 647 -37.51 -42.75 8.55
N LYS A 648 -37.38 -41.84 7.57
CA LYS A 648 -37.68 -42.08 6.14
C LYS A 648 -36.46 -42.51 5.31
N LEU A 649 -35.24 -42.21 5.74
CA LEU A 649 -34.03 -42.57 4.98
C LEU A 649 -33.69 -44.05 5.19
N THR A 650 -33.31 -44.83 4.18
CA THR A 650 -32.91 -46.24 4.36
C THR A 650 -31.68 -46.38 5.25
N LEU A 651 -31.48 -47.57 5.85
CA LEU A 651 -30.19 -47.90 6.46
C LEU A 651 -29.13 -47.89 5.37
N GLY A 652 -28.04 -47.15 5.57
CA GLY A 652 -27.04 -46.88 4.53
C GLY A 652 -27.40 -45.72 3.59
N GLY A 653 -28.64 -45.22 3.64
CA GLY A 653 -29.12 -44.07 2.88
C GLY A 653 -28.34 -42.79 3.18
N VAL A 654 -28.28 -41.89 2.21
CA VAL A 654 -27.46 -40.66 2.26
C VAL A 654 -28.34 -39.43 2.19
N TRP A 655 -28.20 -38.55 3.18
CA TRP A 655 -28.81 -37.23 3.15
C TRP A 655 -27.77 -36.17 2.83
N TYR A 656 -27.93 -35.51 1.70
CA TYR A 656 -27.13 -34.36 1.29
C TYR A 656 -27.86 -33.05 1.56
N PHE A 657 -27.16 -32.12 2.18
CA PHE A 657 -27.62 -30.74 2.36
C PHE A 657 -26.46 -29.76 2.43
N ILE A 658 -26.77 -28.48 2.25
CA ILE A 658 -25.80 -27.39 2.32
C ILE A 658 -26.13 -26.55 3.54
N ASP A 659 -25.12 -26.22 4.35
CA ASP A 659 -25.25 -25.27 5.44
C ASP A 659 -24.29 -24.08 5.28
N VAL A 660 -24.68 -22.91 5.80
CA VAL A 660 -23.86 -21.69 5.80
C VAL A 660 -23.62 -21.30 7.24
N LEU A 661 -22.41 -21.56 7.73
CA LEU A 661 -22.10 -21.40 9.15
C LEU A 661 -21.38 -20.08 9.43
N PRO A 662 -21.90 -19.25 10.34
CA PRO A 662 -21.30 -17.94 10.67
C PRO A 662 -20.07 -18.03 11.58
N LEU A 663 -19.81 -19.18 12.22
CA LEU A 663 -18.99 -19.24 13.45
C LEU A 663 -17.48 -19.01 13.28
N ASP A 664 -16.97 -18.82 12.07
CA ASP A 664 -15.52 -18.73 11.80
C ASP A 664 -15.14 -17.57 10.85
N MET A 665 -16.03 -16.60 10.65
CA MET A 665 -15.95 -15.68 9.50
C MET A 665 -15.77 -14.21 9.85
N PRO A 666 -14.78 -13.81 10.66
CA PRO A 666 -14.67 -12.41 11.09
C PRO A 666 -14.34 -11.43 9.95
N SER A 667 -14.08 -11.97 8.76
CA SER A 667 -13.85 -11.36 7.45
C SER A 667 -15.12 -11.00 6.66
N SER A 668 -16.31 -11.44 7.08
CA SER A 668 -17.58 -11.06 6.43
C SER A 668 -17.90 -9.59 6.74
N TRP A 669 -18.32 -8.83 5.73
CA TRP A 669 -18.71 -7.44 5.92
C TRP A 669 -19.84 -7.28 6.96
N ILE A 670 -20.73 -8.26 7.07
CA ILE A 670 -21.81 -8.22 8.06
C ILE A 670 -21.21 -8.13 9.46
N PHE A 671 -20.19 -8.90 9.80
CA PHE A 671 -19.64 -8.85 11.16
C PHE A 671 -18.74 -7.64 11.39
N ARG A 672 -18.14 -7.08 10.33
CA ARG A 672 -17.45 -5.79 10.38
C ARG A 672 -18.40 -4.66 10.79
N TYR A 673 -19.58 -4.61 10.19
CA TYR A 673 -20.53 -3.51 10.41
C TYR A 673 -21.56 -3.80 11.50
N PHE A 674 -21.84 -5.07 11.77
CA PHE A 674 -22.79 -5.55 12.78
C PHE A 674 -22.09 -6.45 13.82
N PRO A 675 -21.12 -5.92 14.60
CA PRO A 675 -20.34 -6.73 15.53
C PRO A 675 -21.17 -7.34 16.67
N SER A 676 -22.26 -6.67 17.07
CA SER A 676 -23.19 -7.17 18.09
C SER A 676 -24.08 -8.33 17.58
N ILE A 677 -24.28 -8.41 16.25
CA ILE A 677 -24.94 -9.52 15.55
C ILE A 677 -24.01 -10.72 15.45
N TRP A 678 -22.71 -10.50 15.19
CA TRP A 678 -21.71 -11.57 15.20
C TRP A 678 -21.69 -12.32 16.54
N GLN A 679 -21.56 -11.59 17.65
CA GLN A 679 -21.58 -12.16 19.00
C GLN A 679 -22.88 -12.91 19.30
N TRP A 680 -24.01 -12.34 18.88
CA TRP A 680 -25.32 -12.99 19.03
C TRP A 680 -25.40 -14.28 18.21
N SER A 681 -24.90 -14.28 16.97
CA SER A 681 -24.93 -15.45 16.07
C SER A 681 -24.11 -16.60 16.65
N ILE A 682 -22.89 -16.35 17.11
CA ILE A 682 -22.04 -17.38 17.75
C ILE A 682 -22.75 -18.04 18.94
N SER A 683 -23.55 -17.28 19.69
CA SER A 683 -24.23 -17.77 20.88
C SER A 683 -25.57 -18.46 20.60
N ASN A 684 -26.13 -18.34 19.38
CA ASN A 684 -27.50 -18.77 19.08
C ASN A 684 -27.65 -19.62 17.79
N THR A 685 -26.56 -19.89 17.07
CA THR A 685 -26.57 -20.79 15.88
C THR A 685 -25.80 -22.08 16.16
N TYR A 686 -26.08 -23.15 15.41
CA TYR A 686 -25.25 -24.35 15.43
C TYR A 686 -23.83 -24.01 14.96
N ASP A 687 -22.83 -24.44 15.71
CA ASP A 687 -21.50 -24.65 15.14
C ASP A 687 -21.43 -26.04 14.47
N MET A 688 -20.42 -26.25 13.62
CA MET A 688 -20.20 -27.53 12.93
C MET A 688 -20.22 -28.71 13.90
N HIS A 689 -19.61 -28.52 15.07
CA HIS A 689 -19.45 -29.55 16.07
C HIS A 689 -20.80 -29.99 16.66
N SER A 690 -21.65 -29.04 17.01
CA SER A 690 -22.98 -29.25 17.58
C SER A 690 -23.91 -29.93 16.58
N LEU A 691 -23.90 -29.48 15.31
CA LEU A 691 -24.69 -30.10 14.25
C LEU A 691 -24.27 -31.56 14.01
N PHE A 692 -22.96 -31.82 13.90
CA PHE A 692 -22.44 -33.17 13.67
C PHE A 692 -22.76 -34.10 14.83
N THR A 693 -22.59 -33.60 16.06
CA THR A 693 -22.96 -34.34 17.28
C THR A 693 -24.45 -34.69 17.29
N ARG A 694 -25.31 -33.77 16.86
CA ARG A 694 -26.76 -34.01 16.79
C ARG A 694 -27.13 -35.05 15.73
N LEU A 695 -26.57 -34.95 14.52
CA LEU A 695 -26.75 -35.95 13.46
C LEU A 695 -26.32 -37.35 13.95
N GLN A 696 -25.19 -37.45 14.65
CA GLN A 696 -24.72 -38.70 15.23
C GLN A 696 -25.68 -39.28 16.26
N THR A 697 -26.34 -38.43 17.05
CA THR A 697 -27.34 -38.84 18.05
C THR A 697 -28.58 -39.48 17.39
N TYR A 698 -28.95 -39.04 16.19
CA TYR A 698 -30.03 -39.63 15.39
C TYR A 698 -29.57 -40.77 14.48
N GLY A 699 -28.36 -41.31 14.68
CA GLY A 699 -27.87 -42.48 13.98
C GLY A 699 -27.27 -42.20 12.59
N PHE A 700 -26.82 -40.97 12.34
CA PHE A 700 -26.08 -40.64 11.12
C PHE A 700 -24.56 -40.67 11.33
N GLU A 701 -23.83 -40.85 10.24
CA GLU A 701 -22.39 -40.63 10.10
C GLU A 701 -22.19 -39.44 9.16
N PRO A 702 -22.05 -38.21 9.71
CA PRO A 702 -21.89 -37.01 8.90
C PRO A 702 -20.44 -36.86 8.41
N GLU A 703 -20.28 -36.72 7.10
CA GLU A 703 -19.09 -36.20 6.43
C GLU A 703 -19.40 -34.78 5.93
N GLY A 704 -18.41 -33.88 5.98
CA GLY A 704 -18.60 -32.51 5.50
C GLY A 704 -17.41 -31.96 4.75
N LYS A 705 -17.68 -31.13 3.73
CA LYS A 705 -16.69 -30.40 2.96
C LYS A 705 -16.97 -28.91 3.07
N ARG A 706 -16.09 -28.21 3.78
CA ARG A 706 -16.13 -26.76 3.89
C ARG A 706 -15.46 -26.10 2.69
N LYS A 707 -16.17 -25.19 2.05
CA LYS A 707 -15.71 -24.28 1.00
C LYS A 707 -15.87 -22.86 1.53
N VAL A 708 -14.80 -22.07 1.61
CA VAL A 708 -14.95 -20.62 1.85
C VAL A 708 -14.84 -19.91 0.53
N LEU A 709 -15.90 -19.20 0.20
CA LEU A 709 -16.05 -18.39 -1.00
C LEU A 709 -15.71 -16.94 -0.65
N TYR A 710 -15.04 -16.25 -1.56
CA TYR A 710 -14.90 -14.80 -1.46
C TYR A 710 -15.82 -14.11 -2.46
N GLN A 711 -16.63 -13.18 -1.95
CA GLN A 711 -17.52 -12.35 -2.75
C GLN A 711 -17.46 -10.90 -2.25
N PRO A 712 -16.79 -9.98 -2.95
CA PRO A 712 -16.84 -8.57 -2.56
C PRO A 712 -18.26 -8.01 -2.75
N VAL A 713 -18.70 -7.16 -1.83
CA VAL A 713 -20.00 -6.48 -1.88
C VAL A 713 -19.75 -4.98 -1.89
N SER A 714 -20.45 -4.17 -2.68
CA SER A 714 -20.27 -2.71 -2.60
C SER A 714 -20.89 -2.14 -1.32
N LEU A 715 -20.32 -1.05 -0.76
CA LEU A 715 -20.88 -0.37 0.43
C LEU A 715 -22.35 0.01 0.24
N GLY A 716 -22.73 0.48 -0.95
CA GLY A 716 -24.10 0.79 -1.31
C GLY A 716 -24.99 -0.45 -1.29
N SER A 717 -24.57 -1.53 -1.96
CA SER A 717 -25.32 -2.80 -1.94
C SER A 717 -25.41 -3.40 -0.54
N ALA A 718 -24.37 -3.28 0.28
CA ALA A 718 -24.38 -3.73 1.67
C ALA A 718 -25.44 -2.99 2.51
N LEU A 719 -25.57 -1.67 2.31
CA LEU A 719 -26.63 -0.89 2.95
C LEU A 719 -28.02 -1.28 2.43
N GLU A 720 -28.20 -1.47 1.12
CA GLU A 720 -29.46 -1.93 0.55
C GLU A 720 -29.86 -3.32 1.08
N ILE A 721 -28.91 -4.27 1.10
CA ILE A 721 -29.10 -5.61 1.68
C ILE A 721 -29.51 -5.50 3.15
N SER A 722 -28.89 -4.60 3.93
CA SER A 722 -29.24 -4.41 5.34
C SER A 722 -30.67 -3.89 5.58
N HIS A 723 -31.32 -3.35 4.53
CA HIS A 723 -32.71 -2.91 4.58
C HIS A 723 -33.71 -3.98 4.11
N CYS A 724 -33.26 -5.04 3.46
CA CYS A 724 -34.10 -6.17 3.05
C CYS A 724 -34.42 -7.08 4.24
N LYS A 725 -35.63 -6.96 4.82
CA LYS A 725 -36.08 -7.82 5.93
C LYS A 725 -36.20 -9.30 5.58
N ASP A 726 -36.61 -9.62 4.35
CA ASP A 726 -36.73 -11.00 3.85
C ASP A 726 -35.35 -11.66 3.62
N GLY A 727 -34.29 -10.84 3.65
CA GLY A 727 -32.89 -11.20 3.46
C GLY A 727 -32.04 -10.83 4.67
N LEU A 728 -32.60 -10.78 5.87
CA LEU A 728 -31.80 -10.83 7.08
C LEU A 728 -32.42 -11.92 7.94
N PRO A 729 -31.60 -12.79 8.56
CA PRO A 729 -32.12 -13.74 9.51
C PRO A 729 -33.09 -13.04 10.47
N ALA A 730 -34.37 -13.44 10.47
CA ALA A 730 -35.46 -12.83 11.25
C ALA A 730 -35.26 -12.91 12.78
N ILE A 731 -34.08 -13.40 13.18
CA ILE A 731 -33.59 -13.68 14.52
C ILE A 731 -32.84 -12.51 15.15
N TYR A 732 -32.40 -11.52 14.37
CA TYR A 732 -31.58 -10.45 14.92
C TYR A 732 -32.43 -9.39 15.65
N PRO A 733 -32.03 -8.99 16.88
CA PRO A 733 -32.69 -7.88 17.56
C PRO A 733 -32.60 -6.60 16.73
N GLN A 734 -33.74 -5.91 16.54
CA GLN A 734 -33.82 -4.71 15.69
C GLN A 734 -32.82 -3.63 16.12
N GLU A 735 -32.64 -3.42 17.42
CA GLU A 735 -31.70 -2.44 17.97
C GLU A 735 -30.25 -2.68 17.51
N LYS A 736 -29.81 -3.95 17.48
CA LYS A 736 -28.46 -4.34 17.02
C LYS A 736 -28.29 -4.18 15.51
N LEU A 737 -29.38 -4.40 14.77
CA LEU A 737 -29.39 -4.17 13.33
C LEU A 737 -29.26 -2.67 13.04
N ASP A 738 -29.98 -1.83 13.78
CA ASP A 738 -29.95 -0.38 13.61
C ASP A 738 -28.55 0.19 13.91
N GLU A 739 -27.86 -0.30 14.94
CA GLU A 739 -26.46 0.06 15.23
C GLU A 739 -25.54 -0.17 14.02
N GLY A 740 -25.61 -1.34 13.41
CA GLY A 740 -24.74 -1.67 12.28
C GLY A 740 -25.09 -0.93 10.99
N ILE A 741 -26.38 -0.65 10.76
CA ILE A 741 -26.84 0.24 9.71
C ILE A 741 -26.24 1.64 9.90
N GLN A 742 -26.18 2.15 11.13
CA GLN A 742 -25.56 3.45 11.41
C GLN A 742 -24.05 3.44 11.14
N LEU A 743 -23.33 2.35 11.47
CA LEU A 743 -21.91 2.21 11.09
C LEU A 743 -21.72 2.23 9.57
N LEU A 744 -22.52 1.45 8.83
CA LEU A 744 -22.48 1.45 7.35
C LEU A 744 -22.76 2.84 6.78
N LYS A 745 -23.76 3.56 7.29
CA LYS A 745 -24.08 4.92 6.85
C LYS A 745 -22.94 5.90 7.11
N ARG A 746 -22.25 5.78 8.25
CA ARG A 746 -21.06 6.61 8.54
C ARG A 746 -19.92 6.31 7.58
N GLU A 747 -19.68 5.04 7.26
CA GLU A 747 -18.61 4.66 6.32
C GLU A 747 -18.95 5.08 4.89
N LEU A 748 -20.21 4.93 4.47
CA LEU A 748 -20.72 5.42 3.19
C LEU A 748 -20.63 6.95 3.06
N ALA A 749 -20.77 7.70 4.16
CA ALA A 749 -20.61 9.15 4.14
C ALA A 749 -19.16 9.59 3.84
N GLY A 750 -18.18 8.71 4.06
CA GLY A 750 -16.75 8.97 3.85
C GLY A 750 -16.13 8.28 2.63
N ARG A 751 -16.88 7.45 1.89
CA ARG A 751 -16.36 6.63 0.77
C ARG A 751 -17.37 6.54 -0.38
N ASN A 752 -16.90 6.19 -1.57
CA ASN A 752 -17.78 5.93 -2.71
C ASN A 752 -18.76 4.76 -2.44
N PRO A 753 -20.07 4.85 -2.74
CA PRO A 753 -21.00 3.72 -2.64
C PRO A 753 -20.57 2.46 -3.39
N SER A 754 -19.81 2.60 -4.47
CA SER A 754 -19.24 1.48 -5.22
C SER A 754 -18.02 0.84 -4.55
N TYR A 755 -17.55 1.35 -3.42
CA TYR A 755 -16.41 0.81 -2.68
C TYR A 755 -16.70 -0.64 -2.25
N PRO A 756 -15.93 -1.63 -2.73
CA PRO A 756 -16.14 -3.01 -2.37
C PRO A 756 -15.55 -3.30 -1.00
N ILE A 757 -16.38 -3.89 -0.16
CA ILE A 757 -16.03 -4.49 1.12
C ILE A 757 -15.91 -5.99 0.91
N GLY A 758 -14.84 -6.58 1.44
CA GLY A 758 -14.64 -8.01 1.35
C GLY A 758 -15.75 -8.77 2.09
N SER A 759 -16.27 -9.84 1.49
CA SER A 759 -17.11 -10.82 2.16
C SER A 759 -16.54 -12.20 1.95
N GLU A 760 -16.32 -12.94 3.03
CA GLU A 760 -16.13 -14.38 2.95
C GLU A 760 -17.43 -15.09 3.35
N ILE A 761 -17.76 -16.19 2.66
CA ILE A 761 -18.93 -17.04 2.97
C ILE A 761 -18.49 -18.50 3.06
N ALA A 762 -18.83 -19.17 4.18
CA ALA A 762 -18.45 -20.55 4.45
C ALA A 762 -19.65 -21.38 4.08
N VAL A 763 -19.52 -22.13 3.02
CA VAL A 763 -20.49 -23.13 2.59
C VAL A 763 -19.96 -24.48 3.01
N THR A 764 -20.69 -25.17 3.86
CA THR A 764 -20.39 -26.55 4.22
C THR A 764 -21.38 -27.45 3.50
N GLU A 765 -20.87 -28.27 2.60
CA GLU A 765 -21.61 -29.40 2.06
C GLU A 765 -21.55 -30.53 3.07
N ILE A 766 -22.71 -31.08 3.44
CA ILE A 766 -22.81 -32.15 4.43
C ILE A 766 -23.49 -33.35 3.79
N TRP A 767 -22.92 -34.52 4.00
CA TRP A 767 -23.48 -35.81 3.67
C TRP A 767 -23.62 -36.62 4.94
N ALA A 768 -24.85 -36.88 5.37
CA ALA A 768 -25.15 -37.67 6.55
C ALA A 768 -25.62 -39.06 6.11
N GLN A 769 -24.77 -40.08 6.29
CA GLN A 769 -25.14 -41.46 5.97
C GLN A 769 -25.83 -42.11 7.16
N ARG A 770 -27.00 -42.72 6.99
CA ARG A 770 -27.68 -43.45 8.07
C ARG A 770 -26.91 -44.72 8.37
N LYS A 771 -26.55 -44.95 9.65
CA LYS A 771 -25.76 -46.11 10.07
C LYS A 771 -26.43 -47.42 9.64
N LEU A 772 -25.65 -48.29 9.00
CA LEU A 772 -26.02 -49.69 8.87
C LEU A 772 -26.04 -50.27 10.29
N ILE A 773 -27.15 -50.86 10.72
CA ILE A 773 -27.17 -51.61 11.97
C ILE A 773 -26.15 -52.73 11.77
N LYS A 774 -24.98 -52.63 12.43
CA LYS A 774 -24.09 -53.79 12.56
C LYS A 774 -24.93 -54.84 13.26
N GLY A 775 -25.28 -55.91 12.54
CA GLY A 775 -25.85 -57.10 13.15
C GLY A 775 -25.01 -57.40 14.38
N VAL A 776 -25.69 -57.50 15.53
CA VAL A 776 -25.11 -58.09 16.73
C VAL A 776 -24.69 -59.49 16.31
N GLY A 777 -23.42 -59.62 15.93
CA GLY A 777 -22.76 -60.92 15.85
C GLY A 777 -22.78 -61.46 17.25
N GLY A 778 -23.67 -62.43 17.48
CA GLY A 778 -23.63 -63.24 18.68
C GLY A 778 -22.23 -63.81 18.81
N ASN A 779 -21.53 -63.39 19.85
CA ASN A 779 -20.45 -64.15 20.46
C ASN A 779 -20.77 -64.18 21.95
N ASN A 780 -21.29 -65.35 22.36
CA ASN A 780 -21.47 -65.91 23.70
C ASN A 780 -21.42 -64.97 24.91
#